data_AF-A0A3E0K278-F1
#
_entry.id   AF-A0A3E0K278-F1
#
_cell.length_a   1.000
_cell.length_b   1.000
_cell.length_c   1.000
_cell.angle_alpha   90.00
_cell.angle_beta   90.00
_cell.angle_gamma   90.00
#
_symmetry.space_group_name_H-M   'P 1'
#
loop_
_entity.id
_entity.type
_entity.pdbx_description
1 polymer ?
#
loop_
_entity_poly.entity_id
_entity_poly.type
_entity_poly.pdbx_seq_one_letter_code
_entity_poly.pdbx_strand_id
1 'polypeptide(L)'
;MRKFKAVQLLAVSLLLIQLFIPYAQAAEVQPDPEMFEGFAGKQPVYVYASPAKNAKIIKTYAYGDKIAYRNFSADWHATDVTVNGKVQTGYIAAGDVGQAVPGARGIALNEKTNIYSQPSVNAKILKTYPAGTIMNYQAHDAEWFRTTVDAGGKRLTGYIYRPDVETIVTHPSAGSGFAAKIPTNVYASPSAKAKVIKTYKQGSPLQYHTFTSRWHEVTVVVSGKKMTGYVSKGDVGDRNTQLSGYAVNNEAAVYSQPSVKSQKLKTYKKGTLLKYKVYNASWFQAVVYVNGKAKTGYIQSSDVGAAPTLKGLSLKNPTGVYSKMSRSSKVLKAYAKGLVLTYKPVNNEWHQATVTVNGKKYTGYIAARDVKTIIPTGDTKIVNPYQVYSYNEMVRDIEKLYLAYPELISYKVIGKSEYGRPIYAVALGKGKAAALIHGSHHAREWLTTNLNMYMIEQYAKAYYKKQKIGGFNVYDILNAATIWFIPMVNPDGVTLQQEGLKAFPKSLHKNLIKMNKGSKNFKRWKANAKGVDLNRQYNAGWKTIKGSPSGPMYKNFKGYKPESAAEVKAVLKLVREVDPEMAVAYHSSGKIIYWNYLQTGARYKRDHEYAKKLRSLTGYRLVYPKGVPSGGGFTDWFIQAKKRPGFTIEICKYVYETNPPVSEFKHVWKENQAVGLYVARESAKLAKK
;
A
#
# COMPACT_ATOMS: atom_id res chain seq x y z
N MET A 1 65.01 -60.34 -28.40
CA MET A 1 65.96 -59.73 -29.37
C MET A 1 66.81 -58.68 -28.65
N ARG A 2 67.96 -58.32 -29.25
CA ARG A 2 68.91 -57.23 -28.88
C ARG A 2 68.20 -55.87 -28.63
N LYS A 3 68.73 -54.83 -27.95
CA LYS A 3 69.90 -54.59 -27.05
C LYS A 3 69.79 -53.11 -26.53
N PHE A 4 70.28 -52.81 -25.31
CA PHE A 4 70.86 -51.51 -24.87
C PHE A 4 69.91 -50.28 -24.75
N LYS A 5 70.11 -49.26 -23.89
CA LYS A 5 71.01 -49.02 -22.73
C LYS A 5 70.48 -47.85 -21.85
N ALA A 6 70.59 -47.98 -20.51
CA ALA A 6 71.22 -47.03 -19.54
C ALA A 6 70.69 -45.57 -19.36
N VAL A 7 70.73 -44.90 -18.18
CA VAL A 7 71.18 -45.25 -16.79
C VAL A 7 70.70 -44.20 -15.74
N GLN A 8 70.91 -44.50 -14.43
CA GLN A 8 70.80 -43.66 -13.20
C GLN A 8 69.39 -43.51 -12.57
N LEU A 9 69.19 -43.53 -11.23
CA LEU A 9 70.01 -44.07 -10.11
C LEU A 9 69.16 -44.34 -8.82
N LEU A 10 69.86 -44.70 -7.74
CA LEU A 10 69.52 -45.01 -6.33
C LEU A 10 69.00 -43.82 -5.47
N ALA A 11 68.43 -43.98 -4.27
CA ALA A 11 67.91 -45.15 -3.52
C ALA A 11 67.02 -44.70 -2.32
N VAL A 12 66.35 -45.67 -1.68
CA VAL A 12 65.37 -45.49 -0.58
C VAL A 12 66.04 -45.37 0.80
N SER A 13 65.44 -44.61 1.72
CA SER A 13 65.93 -44.29 3.06
C SER A 13 65.20 -45.02 4.19
N LEU A 14 65.92 -45.44 5.25
CA LEU A 14 65.32 -45.89 6.51
C LEU A 14 66.25 -45.66 7.74
N LEU A 15 65.70 -44.95 8.73
CA LEU A 15 65.96 -44.96 10.20
C LEU A 15 67.35 -44.67 10.86
N LEU A 16 67.21 -44.02 12.03
CA LEU A 16 68.08 -43.97 13.23
C LEU A 16 69.41 -43.19 13.19
N ILE A 17 69.54 -42.19 14.08
CA ILE A 17 70.44 -42.19 15.27
C ILE A 17 70.16 -40.96 16.16
N GLN A 18 70.55 -41.03 17.43
CA GLN A 18 70.24 -40.11 18.53
C GLN A 18 71.53 -39.46 19.09
N LEU A 19 71.45 -38.20 19.56
CA LEU A 19 72.26 -37.57 20.64
C LEU A 19 73.79 -37.34 20.35
N PHE A 20 74.54 -36.41 20.99
CA PHE A 20 74.26 -35.39 22.03
C PHE A 20 75.37 -34.28 22.01
N ILE A 21 75.02 -33.00 22.27
CA ILE A 21 75.77 -31.97 23.08
C ILE A 21 77.20 -31.52 22.59
N PRO A 22 77.63 -30.22 22.71
CA PRO A 22 77.54 -29.45 23.97
C PRO A 22 77.40 -27.89 23.93
N TYR A 23 77.35 -27.37 25.17
CA TYR A 23 77.61 -25.99 25.67
C TYR A 23 76.61 -24.86 25.42
N ALA A 24 76.03 -24.39 26.53
CA ALA A 24 75.38 -23.11 26.69
C ALA A 24 76.37 -22.09 27.28
N GLN A 25 76.23 -20.83 26.88
CA GLN A 25 76.95 -19.69 27.47
C GLN A 25 75.97 -18.89 28.33
N ALA A 26 76.40 -18.48 29.53
CA ALA A 26 75.53 -17.79 30.48
C ALA A 26 75.18 -16.38 29.99
N ALA A 27 73.91 -16.00 30.13
CA ALA A 27 73.46 -14.62 30.04
C ALA A 27 73.41 -14.04 31.46
N GLU A 28 74.08 -12.91 31.69
CA GLU A 28 74.04 -12.20 32.97
C GLU A 28 72.64 -11.66 33.25
N VAL A 29 72.16 -11.83 34.48
CA VAL A 29 70.89 -11.27 34.94
C VAL A 29 71.18 -9.91 35.59
N GLN A 30 70.64 -8.85 34.98
CA GLN A 30 70.62 -7.51 35.57
C GLN A 30 69.78 -7.50 36.87
N PRO A 31 70.16 -6.73 37.90
CA PRO A 31 69.42 -6.67 39.15
C PRO A 31 68.16 -5.79 39.01
N ASP A 32 66.99 -6.38 39.20
CA ASP A 32 65.75 -5.63 39.45
C ASP A 32 64.91 -6.36 40.52
N PRO A 33 64.78 -5.81 41.75
CA PRO A 33 63.93 -6.38 42.79
C PRO A 33 62.46 -5.93 42.69
N GLU A 34 62.08 -5.05 41.75
CA GLU A 34 60.67 -4.67 41.59
C GLU A 34 59.85 -5.77 40.90
N MET A 35 58.72 -6.12 41.54
CA MET A 35 57.70 -6.99 40.97
C MET A 35 56.70 -6.12 40.19
N PHE A 36 56.64 -6.32 38.87
CA PHE A 36 55.62 -5.75 38.00
C PHE A 36 54.24 -6.34 38.30
N GLU A 37 53.19 -5.57 38.04
CA GLU A 37 51.80 -6.04 38.13
C GLU A 37 51.18 -6.23 36.74
N GLY A 38 50.59 -7.41 36.52
CA GLY A 38 49.84 -7.75 35.31
C GLY A 38 48.59 -8.56 35.63
N PHE A 39 47.91 -9.02 34.58
CA PHE A 39 46.70 -9.82 34.67
C PHE A 39 46.79 -11.06 33.79
N ALA A 40 46.14 -12.16 34.19
CA ALA A 40 46.03 -13.36 33.37
C ALA A 40 45.33 -13.05 32.03
N GLY A 41 46.07 -13.10 30.92
CA GLY A 41 45.62 -12.67 29.60
C GLY A 41 44.81 -13.72 28.82
N LYS A 42 44.74 -14.96 29.32
CA LYS A 42 44.00 -16.11 28.74
C LYS A 42 43.28 -16.88 29.85
N GLN A 43 42.40 -17.82 29.50
CA GLN A 43 41.78 -18.73 30.47
C GLN A 43 42.09 -20.19 30.14
N PRO A 44 42.71 -20.95 31.06
CA PRO A 44 43.48 -20.50 32.22
C PRO A 44 44.87 -19.96 31.84
N VAL A 45 45.55 -19.28 32.79
CA VAL A 45 47.00 -19.06 32.76
C VAL A 45 47.66 -20.02 33.76
N TYR A 46 48.71 -20.70 33.32
CA TYR A 46 49.44 -21.68 34.14
C TYR A 46 50.75 -21.12 34.67
N VAL A 47 51.06 -21.45 35.92
CA VAL A 47 52.37 -21.24 36.54
C VAL A 47 53.10 -22.57 36.59
N TYR A 48 54.27 -22.62 35.98
CA TYR A 48 55.09 -23.81 35.81
C TYR A 48 56.24 -23.86 36.83
N ALA A 49 56.68 -25.06 37.22
CA ALA A 49 57.81 -25.26 38.14
C ALA A 49 59.18 -24.87 37.53
N SER A 50 59.27 -24.77 36.21
CA SER A 50 60.44 -24.33 35.45
C SER A 50 59.99 -23.63 34.16
N PRO A 51 60.83 -22.84 33.47
CA PRO A 51 60.47 -22.09 32.26
C PRO A 51 60.35 -23.00 31.01
N ALA A 52 59.46 -24.01 31.08
CA ALA A 52 59.16 -24.93 29.99
C ALA A 52 57.68 -25.33 30.02
N LYS A 53 57.00 -25.32 28.87
CA LYS A 53 55.53 -25.56 28.79
C LYS A 53 55.10 -27.00 29.12
N ASN A 54 56.04 -27.93 29.19
CA ASN A 54 55.85 -29.33 29.61
C ASN A 54 56.20 -29.56 31.10
N ALA A 55 56.62 -28.53 31.83
CA ALA A 55 56.91 -28.65 33.26
C ALA A 55 55.63 -28.82 34.10
N LYS A 56 55.80 -29.27 35.35
CA LYS A 56 54.68 -29.42 36.29
C LYS A 56 54.01 -28.06 36.56
N ILE A 57 52.70 -28.00 36.38
CA ILE A 57 51.89 -26.85 36.78
C ILE A 57 51.79 -26.84 38.31
N ILE A 58 52.13 -25.71 38.93
CA ILE A 58 52.17 -25.53 40.39
C ILE A 58 51.11 -24.54 40.91
N LYS A 59 50.60 -23.67 40.04
CA LYS A 59 49.46 -22.79 40.30
C LYS A 59 48.75 -22.49 38.98
N THR A 60 47.47 -22.18 39.05
CA THR A 60 46.65 -21.75 37.92
C THR A 60 45.94 -20.45 38.28
N TYR A 61 45.87 -19.53 37.34
CA TYR A 61 45.15 -18.26 37.41
C TYR A 61 43.98 -18.27 36.40
N ALA A 62 42.82 -17.76 36.83
CA ALA A 62 41.69 -17.48 35.95
C ALA A 62 41.93 -16.18 35.16
N TYR A 63 41.24 -16.02 34.02
CA TYR A 63 41.38 -14.81 33.19
C TYR A 63 41.01 -13.55 33.98
N GLY A 64 41.91 -12.56 33.97
CA GLY A 64 41.76 -11.34 34.76
C GLY A 64 42.24 -11.41 36.21
N ASP A 65 42.72 -12.57 36.71
CA ASP A 65 43.41 -12.64 38.00
C ASP A 65 44.66 -11.74 37.99
N LYS A 66 44.93 -11.08 39.11
CA LYS A 66 46.15 -10.26 39.29
C LYS A 66 47.37 -11.15 39.49
N ILE A 67 48.43 -10.86 38.74
CA ILE A 67 49.71 -11.57 38.77
C ILE A 67 50.80 -10.54 39.08
N ALA A 68 51.54 -10.75 40.16
CA ALA A 68 52.78 -10.03 40.44
C ALA A 68 53.95 -10.84 39.86
N TYR A 69 54.82 -10.22 39.07
CA TYR A 69 55.86 -10.93 38.33
C TYR A 69 57.12 -10.10 38.12
N ARG A 70 58.25 -10.78 37.92
CA ARG A 70 59.52 -10.19 37.48
C ARG A 70 59.92 -10.76 36.13
N ASN A 71 60.65 -9.99 35.32
CA ASN A 71 61.14 -10.48 34.03
C ASN A 71 62.20 -11.56 34.25
N PHE A 72 62.14 -12.66 33.48
CA PHE A 72 63.10 -13.77 33.59
C PHE A 72 63.81 -14.02 32.25
N SER A 73 63.08 -14.04 31.14
CA SER A 73 63.63 -14.02 29.78
C SER A 73 62.61 -13.43 28.81
N ALA A 74 62.96 -13.33 27.51
CA ALA A 74 62.05 -12.81 26.48
C ALA A 74 60.70 -13.55 26.42
N ASP A 75 60.70 -14.86 26.72
CA ASP A 75 59.52 -15.72 26.65
C ASP A 75 58.86 -15.99 28.02
N TRP A 76 59.47 -15.57 29.13
CA TRP A 76 59.09 -15.98 30.48
C TRP A 76 59.18 -14.87 31.53
N HIS A 77 58.17 -14.83 32.39
CA HIS A 77 58.18 -14.10 33.65
C HIS A 77 58.28 -15.08 34.82
N ALA A 78 58.90 -14.67 35.91
CA ALA A 78 58.89 -15.38 37.18
C ALA A 78 57.89 -14.74 38.15
N THR A 79 57.20 -15.54 38.95
CA THR A 79 56.22 -15.12 39.97
C THR A 79 56.46 -15.93 41.24
N ASP A 80 56.23 -15.35 42.41
CA ASP A 80 56.31 -16.11 43.66
C ASP A 80 54.91 -16.57 44.07
N VAL A 81 54.74 -17.89 44.21
CA VAL A 81 53.45 -18.52 44.50
C VAL A 81 53.54 -19.38 45.76
N THR A 82 52.50 -19.35 46.59
CA THR A 82 52.40 -20.23 47.75
C THR A 82 51.79 -21.57 47.34
N VAL A 83 52.52 -22.66 47.58
CA VAL A 83 52.07 -24.04 47.34
C VAL A 83 52.35 -24.85 48.60
N ASN A 84 51.32 -25.52 49.13
CA ASN A 84 51.38 -26.30 50.38
C ASN A 84 52.01 -25.53 51.56
N GLY A 85 51.69 -24.24 51.69
CA GLY A 85 52.16 -23.37 52.78
C GLY A 85 53.60 -22.85 52.62
N LYS A 86 54.32 -23.18 51.54
CA LYS A 86 55.65 -22.65 51.24
C LYS A 86 55.61 -21.74 50.01
N VAL A 87 56.33 -20.63 50.06
CA VAL A 87 56.55 -19.76 48.90
C VAL A 87 57.61 -20.40 48.02
N GLN A 88 57.34 -20.48 46.72
CA GLN A 88 58.28 -20.95 45.70
C GLN A 88 58.12 -20.13 44.42
N THR A 89 59.24 -19.91 43.71
CA THR A 89 59.21 -19.24 42.41
C THR A 89 58.65 -20.17 41.34
N GLY A 90 57.72 -19.65 40.55
CA GLY A 90 57.14 -20.29 39.38
C GLY A 90 57.28 -19.42 38.15
N TYR A 91 57.05 -20.00 36.98
CA TYR A 91 57.29 -19.37 35.68
C TYR A 91 56.00 -19.31 34.87
N ILE A 92 55.74 -18.16 34.23
CA ILE A 92 54.59 -17.92 33.35
C ILE A 92 55.12 -17.49 31.99
N ALA A 93 54.53 -17.97 30.90
CA ALA A 93 54.92 -17.51 29.57
C ALA A 93 54.58 -16.01 29.41
N ALA A 94 55.50 -15.20 28.91
CA ALA A 94 55.36 -13.75 28.87
C ALA A 94 54.09 -13.29 28.12
N GLY A 95 53.79 -13.93 26.98
CA GLY A 95 52.56 -13.70 26.20
C GLY A 95 51.25 -14.21 26.82
N ASP A 96 51.27 -14.73 28.06
CA ASP A 96 50.09 -15.11 28.84
C ASP A 96 49.80 -14.11 29.99
N VAL A 97 50.73 -13.22 30.32
CA VAL A 97 50.51 -12.09 31.25
C VAL A 97 50.22 -10.83 30.44
N GLY A 98 49.01 -10.30 30.58
CA GLY A 98 48.62 -9.03 29.99
C GLY A 98 48.98 -7.86 30.91
N GLN A 99 49.72 -6.88 30.39
CA GLN A 99 49.71 -5.53 30.94
C GLN A 99 48.32 -4.90 30.76
N ALA A 100 47.99 -3.92 31.61
CA ALA A 100 46.67 -3.28 31.60
C ALA A 100 46.30 -2.70 30.22
N VAL A 101 45.30 -3.29 29.56
CA VAL A 101 44.86 -2.89 28.22
C VAL A 101 44.46 -1.40 28.21
N PRO A 102 45.08 -0.55 27.36
CA PRO A 102 44.65 0.83 27.20
C PRO A 102 43.27 0.93 26.55
N GLY A 103 42.22 1.02 27.39
CA GLY A 103 40.87 1.47 27.00
C GLY A 103 40.13 0.58 26.00
N ALA A 104 39.49 -0.47 26.50
CA ALA A 104 38.45 -1.18 25.74
C ALA A 104 37.27 -0.24 25.43
N ARG A 105 36.54 -0.52 24.34
CA ARG A 105 35.34 0.24 23.93
C ARG A 105 34.14 -0.69 23.95
N GLY A 106 32.97 -0.19 24.32
CA GLY A 106 31.72 -0.96 24.29
C GLY A 106 30.49 -0.10 24.18
N ILE A 107 29.32 -0.74 24.06
CA ILE A 107 28.02 -0.09 23.89
C ILE A 107 27.09 -0.38 25.07
N ALA A 108 26.35 0.63 25.53
CA ALA A 108 25.25 0.46 26.47
C ALA A 108 24.13 -0.39 25.85
N LEU A 109 23.71 -1.47 26.53
CA LEU A 109 22.66 -2.38 26.03
C LEU A 109 21.25 -1.99 26.49
N ASN A 110 21.13 -1.50 27.73
CA ASN A 110 19.85 -1.27 28.39
C ASN A 110 19.29 0.13 28.10
N GLU A 111 17.98 0.31 28.30
CA GLU A 111 17.32 1.63 28.17
C GLU A 111 18.00 2.71 29.02
N LYS A 112 18.52 2.28 30.18
CA LYS A 112 19.38 3.02 31.09
C LYS A 112 20.53 2.10 31.48
N THR A 113 21.75 2.43 31.06
CA THR A 113 22.99 1.83 31.58
C THR A 113 23.57 2.81 32.58
N ASN A 114 23.70 2.39 33.84
CA ASN A 114 24.16 3.24 34.93
C ASN A 114 25.67 3.11 35.12
N ILE A 115 26.29 4.23 35.53
CA ILE A 115 27.66 4.31 35.98
C ILE A 115 27.63 4.59 37.47
N TYR A 116 28.15 3.67 38.27
CA TYR A 116 28.06 3.68 39.73
C TYR A 116 29.32 4.26 40.36
N SER A 117 29.23 4.79 41.59
CA SER A 117 30.36 5.36 42.32
C SER A 117 31.35 4.31 42.86
N GLN A 118 30.91 3.06 42.94
CA GLN A 118 31.62 1.87 43.42
C GLN A 118 31.15 0.66 42.60
N PRO A 119 31.88 -0.47 42.59
CA PRO A 119 31.47 -1.71 41.90
C PRO A 119 30.30 -2.42 42.62
N SER A 120 29.13 -1.78 42.65
CA SER A 120 27.89 -2.32 43.20
C SER A 120 26.69 -1.64 42.56
N VAL A 121 25.68 -2.43 42.16
CA VAL A 121 24.42 -1.91 41.58
C VAL A 121 23.58 -1.08 42.56
N ASN A 122 23.90 -1.16 43.87
CA ASN A 122 23.25 -0.38 44.92
C ASN A 122 24.00 0.93 45.25
N ALA A 123 25.17 1.16 44.64
CA ALA A 123 25.95 2.37 44.88
C ALA A 123 25.33 3.61 44.19
N LYS A 124 25.81 4.80 44.54
CA LYS A 124 25.33 6.07 43.97
C LYS A 124 25.56 6.08 42.45
N ILE A 125 24.50 6.32 41.68
CA ILE A 125 24.61 6.53 40.24
C ILE A 125 25.27 7.90 40.00
N LEU A 126 26.43 7.90 39.33
CA LEU A 126 27.15 9.09 38.89
C LEU A 126 26.61 9.61 37.55
N LYS A 127 26.20 8.70 36.67
CA LYS A 127 25.67 9.02 35.34
C LYS A 127 24.82 7.87 34.79
N THR A 128 23.87 8.18 33.92
CA THR A 128 23.08 7.18 33.17
C THR A 128 23.18 7.47 31.68
N TYR A 129 23.42 6.43 30.90
CA TYR A 129 23.51 6.49 29.44
C TYR A 129 22.39 5.69 28.77
N PRO A 130 21.81 6.17 27.64
CA PRO A 130 20.81 5.42 26.89
C PRO A 130 21.44 4.30 26.06
N ALA A 131 20.64 3.29 25.71
CA ALA A 131 21.00 2.20 24.81
C ALA A 131 21.69 2.68 23.52
N GLY A 132 22.80 2.05 23.16
CA GLY A 132 23.64 2.39 22.01
C GLY A 132 24.69 3.48 22.27
N THR A 133 24.82 4.00 23.48
CA THR A 133 25.93 4.91 23.83
C THR A 133 27.25 4.15 23.79
N ILE A 134 28.22 4.65 23.01
CA ILE A 134 29.58 4.10 22.95
C ILE A 134 30.40 4.70 24.11
N MET A 135 31.07 3.85 24.87
CA MET A 135 31.84 4.23 26.06
C MET A 135 33.23 3.58 26.03
N ASN A 136 34.22 4.26 26.60
CA ASN A 136 35.55 3.71 26.84
C ASN A 136 35.63 3.22 28.29
N TYR A 137 36.22 2.06 28.53
CA TYR A 137 36.37 1.49 29.87
C TYR A 137 37.59 0.55 29.95
N GLN A 138 37.99 0.22 31.18
CA GLN A 138 39.02 -0.76 31.50
C GLN A 138 38.40 -1.86 32.36
N ALA A 139 39.01 -3.04 32.40
CA ALA A 139 38.67 -4.05 33.40
C ALA A 139 38.87 -3.48 34.82
N HIS A 140 37.97 -3.80 35.75
CA HIS A 140 38.19 -3.62 37.18
C HIS A 140 38.38 -4.96 37.88
N ASP A 141 37.40 -5.84 37.73
CA ASP A 141 37.34 -7.20 38.27
C ASP A 141 36.51 -8.09 37.33
N ALA A 142 36.11 -9.30 37.75
CA ALA A 142 35.35 -10.26 36.94
C ALA A 142 33.92 -9.79 36.57
N GLU A 143 33.30 -8.90 37.32
CA GLU A 143 31.91 -8.42 37.16
C GLU A 143 31.82 -6.95 36.72
N TRP A 144 32.87 -6.17 36.92
CA TRP A 144 32.88 -4.72 36.71
C TRP A 144 33.96 -4.24 35.73
N PHE A 145 33.58 -3.20 34.99
CA PHE A 145 34.49 -2.30 34.29
C PHE A 145 34.62 -0.98 35.06
N ARG A 146 35.76 -0.29 34.91
CA ARG A 146 35.96 1.10 35.38
C ARG A 146 36.05 2.06 34.19
N THR A 147 35.54 3.28 34.36
CA THR A 147 35.54 4.35 33.35
C THR A 147 35.70 5.72 34.02
N THR A 148 35.93 6.77 33.23
CA THR A 148 35.91 8.16 33.70
C THR A 148 34.65 8.85 33.16
N VAL A 149 33.88 9.47 34.04
CA VAL A 149 32.67 10.22 33.68
C VAL A 149 32.69 11.63 34.25
N ASP A 150 32.26 12.60 33.43
CA ASP A 150 31.98 13.96 33.89
C ASP A 150 30.60 13.99 34.58
N ALA A 151 30.59 14.23 35.89
CA ALA A 151 29.39 14.39 36.71
C ALA A 151 29.51 15.70 37.51
N GLY A 152 28.60 16.66 37.27
CA GLY A 152 28.63 17.97 37.93
C GLY A 152 29.91 18.78 37.66
N GLY A 153 30.48 18.68 36.46
CA GLY A 153 31.71 19.38 36.08
C GLY A 153 33.01 18.76 36.62
N LYS A 154 32.94 17.67 37.38
CA LYS A 154 34.12 16.92 37.86
C LYS A 154 34.28 15.60 37.10
N ARG A 155 35.52 15.26 36.73
CA ARG A 155 35.89 13.93 36.22
C ARG A 155 35.97 12.97 37.39
N LEU A 156 35.10 11.97 37.42
CA LEU A 156 35.06 10.94 38.46
C LEU A 156 35.34 9.57 37.85
N THR A 157 36.05 8.71 38.58
CA THR A 157 36.08 7.28 38.30
C THR A 157 34.72 6.69 38.64
N GLY A 158 34.16 5.90 37.73
CA GLY A 158 32.89 5.21 37.91
C GLY A 158 32.93 3.80 37.35
N TYR A 159 31.99 2.97 37.80
CA TYR A 159 31.98 1.54 37.55
C TYR A 159 30.76 1.14 36.71
N ILE A 160 30.97 0.24 35.75
CA ILE A 160 29.94 -0.26 34.83
C ILE A 160 29.78 -1.76 35.07
N TYR A 161 28.55 -2.22 35.27
CA TYR A 161 28.25 -3.63 35.41
C TYR A 161 28.43 -4.33 34.05
N ARG A 162 29.24 -5.39 33.98
CA ARG A 162 29.63 -6.02 32.70
C ARG A 162 28.44 -6.45 31.82
N PRO A 163 27.36 -7.09 32.35
CA PRO A 163 26.19 -7.45 31.56
C PRO A 163 25.42 -6.29 30.89
N ASP A 164 25.59 -5.05 31.38
CA ASP A 164 24.91 -3.87 30.83
C ASP A 164 25.58 -3.32 29.56
N VAL A 165 26.77 -3.84 29.20
CA VAL A 165 27.53 -3.40 28.02
C VAL A 165 27.94 -4.56 27.10
N GLU A 166 28.08 -4.24 25.81
CA GLU A 166 28.65 -5.16 24.82
C GLU A 166 29.94 -4.55 24.24
N THR A 167 31.06 -5.26 24.41
CA THR A 167 32.38 -4.82 23.90
C THR A 167 32.40 -4.76 22.38
N ILE A 168 33.00 -3.70 21.84
CA ILE A 168 33.25 -3.47 20.41
C ILE A 168 34.48 -4.28 19.99
N VAL A 169 34.44 -4.88 18.81
CA VAL A 169 35.56 -5.67 18.29
C VAL A 169 36.79 -4.80 18.06
N THR A 170 37.96 -5.24 18.53
CA THR A 170 39.23 -4.50 18.42
C THR A 170 39.80 -4.50 17.00
N HIS A 171 39.48 -5.52 16.20
CA HIS A 171 39.87 -5.64 14.80
C HIS A 171 38.62 -5.83 13.91
N PRO A 172 37.94 -4.73 13.52
CA PRO A 172 36.82 -4.78 12.59
C PRO A 172 37.20 -5.41 11.25
N SER A 173 36.50 -6.46 10.87
CA SER A 173 36.59 -7.09 9.54
C SER A 173 35.57 -6.50 8.59
N ALA A 174 35.99 -6.18 7.36
CA ALA A 174 35.09 -5.77 6.28
C ALA A 174 34.22 -6.95 5.83
N GLY A 175 32.97 -6.65 5.47
CA GLY A 175 32.00 -7.65 4.99
C GLY A 175 30.95 -7.03 4.09
N SER A 176 30.26 -7.89 3.34
CA SER A 176 29.19 -7.48 2.44
C SER A 176 27.97 -8.40 2.59
N GLY A 177 26.80 -7.89 2.26
CA GLY A 177 25.54 -8.61 2.37
C GLY A 177 24.38 -7.86 1.75
N PHE A 178 23.16 -8.20 2.12
CA PHE A 178 21.93 -7.64 1.59
C PHE A 178 20.96 -7.27 2.71
N ALA A 179 20.22 -6.18 2.54
CA ALA A 179 19.15 -5.76 3.43
C ALA A 179 18.06 -6.86 3.58
N ALA A 180 17.94 -7.48 4.75
CA ALA A 180 17.04 -8.63 4.95
C ALA A 180 15.61 -8.26 5.36
N LYS A 181 15.40 -7.08 5.97
CA LYS A 181 14.08 -6.62 6.45
C LYS A 181 13.41 -5.62 5.51
N ILE A 182 12.08 -5.51 5.63
CA ILE A 182 11.25 -4.54 4.92
C ILE A 182 10.75 -3.44 5.88
N PRO A 183 11.34 -2.24 5.87
CA PRO A 183 12.65 -1.94 5.29
C PRO A 183 13.79 -2.36 6.25
N THR A 184 15.03 -2.22 5.79
CA THR A 184 16.23 -2.35 6.64
C THR A 184 16.72 -0.96 7.02
N ASN A 185 16.79 -0.68 8.32
CA ASN A 185 17.14 0.65 8.84
C ASN A 185 18.60 0.71 9.29
N VAL A 186 19.24 1.84 9.03
CA VAL A 186 20.53 2.22 9.58
C VAL A 186 20.31 3.32 10.61
N TYR A 187 20.85 3.11 11.80
CA TYR A 187 20.64 3.93 12.99
C TYR A 187 21.86 4.80 13.28
N ALA A 188 21.66 5.97 13.90
CA ALA A 188 22.74 6.90 14.29
C ALA A 188 23.65 6.36 15.40
N SER A 189 23.16 5.40 16.19
CA SER A 189 23.91 4.67 17.22
C SER A 189 23.44 3.20 17.20
N PRO A 190 24.20 2.25 17.77
CA PRO A 190 23.88 0.81 17.80
C PRO A 190 22.72 0.49 18.75
N SER A 191 21.53 1.01 18.43
CA SER A 191 20.29 0.83 19.18
C SER A 191 19.08 0.95 18.26
N ALA A 192 18.14 0.00 18.34
CA ALA A 192 16.91 0.02 17.55
C ALA A 192 15.96 1.18 17.92
N LYS A 193 16.20 1.87 19.05
CA LYS A 193 15.48 3.09 19.46
C LYS A 193 16.13 4.39 18.96
N ALA A 194 17.34 4.32 18.40
CA ALA A 194 18.05 5.50 17.92
C ALA A 194 17.43 6.08 16.64
N LYS A 195 17.84 7.31 16.29
CA LYS A 195 17.39 7.97 15.05
C LYS A 195 17.80 7.14 13.83
N VAL A 196 16.83 6.78 12.98
CA VAL A 196 17.10 6.20 11.66
C VAL A 196 17.68 7.30 10.76
N ILE A 197 18.87 7.07 10.21
CA ILE A 197 19.58 8.03 9.33
C ILE A 197 19.53 7.61 7.85
N LYS A 198 19.35 6.32 7.57
CA LYS A 198 19.16 5.78 6.22
C LYS A 198 18.25 4.55 6.27
N THR A 199 17.53 4.31 5.19
CA THR A 199 16.65 3.16 5.03
C THR A 199 16.90 2.52 3.68
N TYR A 200 17.10 1.21 3.66
CA TYR A 200 17.34 0.40 2.47
C TYR A 200 16.12 -0.47 2.16
N LYS A 201 15.81 -0.63 0.87
CA LYS A 201 14.84 -1.63 0.40
C LYS A 201 15.41 -3.02 0.66
N GLN A 202 14.55 -3.99 1.00
CA GLN A 202 14.99 -5.39 1.12
C GLN A 202 15.68 -5.86 -0.17
N GLY A 203 16.75 -6.64 -0.05
CA GLY A 203 17.60 -7.05 -1.17
C GLY A 203 18.59 -6.01 -1.69
N SER A 204 18.61 -4.78 -1.14
CA SER A 204 19.68 -3.80 -1.47
C SER A 204 21.03 -4.32 -0.97
N PRO A 205 22.12 -4.19 -1.74
CA PRO A 205 23.46 -4.53 -1.27
C PRO A 205 23.89 -3.59 -0.13
N LEU A 206 24.60 -4.14 0.85
CA LEU A 206 25.17 -3.44 2.00
C LEU A 206 26.66 -3.80 2.11
N GLN A 207 27.48 -2.79 2.40
CA GLN A 207 28.89 -2.92 2.75
C GLN A 207 29.04 -2.47 4.20
N TYR A 208 29.76 -3.25 5.02
CA TYR A 208 29.84 -3.04 6.45
C TYR A 208 31.18 -3.47 7.04
N HIS A 209 31.42 -3.08 8.30
CA HIS A 209 32.44 -3.67 9.15
C HIS A 209 31.78 -4.38 10.34
N THR A 210 32.41 -5.43 10.86
CA THR A 210 32.00 -6.02 12.15
C THR A 210 32.23 -5.00 13.27
N PHE A 211 31.28 -4.91 14.21
CA PHE A 211 31.30 -3.86 15.23
C PHE A 211 31.05 -4.43 16.64
N THR A 212 29.95 -5.16 16.84
CA THR A 212 29.76 -5.97 18.06
C THR A 212 29.29 -7.40 17.71
N SER A 213 28.84 -8.21 18.67
CA SER A 213 28.17 -9.48 18.35
C SER A 213 26.81 -9.24 17.67
N ARG A 214 26.10 -8.15 18.05
CA ARG A 214 24.75 -7.80 17.57
C ARG A 214 24.70 -6.77 16.44
N TRP A 215 25.74 -5.97 16.25
CA TRP A 215 25.76 -4.84 15.31
C TRP A 215 26.89 -4.91 14.28
N HIS A 216 26.61 -4.35 13.11
CA HIS A 216 27.57 -3.96 12.08
C HIS A 216 27.63 -2.43 11.97
N GLU A 217 28.81 -1.90 11.67
CA GLU A 217 29.00 -0.49 11.34
C GLU A 217 28.98 -0.30 9.81
N VAL A 218 28.33 0.76 9.33
CA VAL A 218 28.14 1.06 7.91
C VAL A 218 28.40 2.54 7.63
N THR A 219 28.99 2.84 6.47
CA THR A 219 29.10 4.21 5.96
C THR A 219 27.94 4.50 5.02
N VAL A 220 27.12 5.49 5.36
CA VAL A 220 25.96 5.92 4.55
C VAL A 220 26.11 7.36 4.07
N VAL A 221 25.52 7.68 2.92
CA VAL A 221 25.45 9.06 2.43
C VAL A 221 24.05 9.64 2.71
N VAL A 222 24.02 10.73 3.47
CA VAL A 222 22.83 11.48 3.86
C VAL A 222 23.05 12.94 3.49
N SER A 223 22.19 13.51 2.65
CA SER A 223 22.30 14.89 2.15
C SER A 223 23.71 15.25 1.62
N GLY A 224 24.32 14.34 0.86
CA GLY A 224 25.67 14.49 0.30
C GLY A 224 26.83 14.20 1.26
N LYS A 225 26.59 14.16 2.58
CA LYS A 225 27.64 13.90 3.59
C LYS A 225 27.73 12.41 3.92
N LYS A 226 28.97 11.89 4.03
CA LYS A 226 29.23 10.56 4.60
C LYS A 226 28.97 10.60 6.10
N MET A 227 28.27 9.61 6.63
CA MET A 227 27.99 9.42 8.05
C MET A 227 28.21 7.95 8.41
N THR A 228 28.80 7.72 9.58
CA THR A 228 28.78 6.40 10.23
C THR A 228 27.36 6.11 10.73
N GLY A 229 26.94 4.86 10.61
CA GLY A 229 25.70 4.35 11.18
C GLY A 229 25.79 2.87 11.48
N TYR A 230 24.74 2.34 12.10
CA TYR A 230 24.73 0.99 12.63
C TYR A 230 23.53 0.20 12.11
N VAL A 231 23.75 -1.05 11.74
CA VAL A 231 22.70 -1.99 11.31
C VAL A 231 22.80 -3.27 12.14
N SER A 232 21.65 -3.80 12.57
CA SER A 232 21.58 -5.06 13.32
C SER A 232 22.05 -6.21 12.43
N LYS A 233 22.86 -7.14 12.96
CA LYS A 233 23.31 -8.31 12.17
C LYS A 233 22.14 -9.13 11.63
N GLY A 234 21.07 -9.30 12.43
CA GLY A 234 19.84 -9.99 12.01
C GLY A 234 19.02 -9.23 10.95
N ASP A 235 19.46 -8.05 10.52
CA ASP A 235 18.85 -7.25 9.46
C ASP A 235 19.70 -7.31 8.16
N VAL A 236 20.84 -8.00 8.18
CA VAL A 236 21.73 -8.24 7.04
C VAL A 236 21.76 -9.73 6.73
N GLY A 237 21.45 -10.09 5.49
CA GLY A 237 21.47 -11.46 4.97
C GLY A 237 22.53 -11.66 3.89
N ASP A 238 22.80 -12.91 3.56
CA ASP A 238 23.59 -13.32 2.40
C ASP A 238 22.68 -13.60 1.17
N ARG A 239 23.22 -14.19 0.09
CA ARG A 239 22.43 -14.61 -1.08
C ARG A 239 21.49 -15.78 -0.78
N ASN A 240 21.81 -16.62 0.21
CA ASN A 240 21.02 -17.80 0.55
C ASN A 240 19.85 -17.49 1.50
N THR A 241 19.89 -16.34 2.16
CA THR A 241 18.89 -15.86 3.13
C THR A 241 17.50 -15.84 2.51
N GLN A 242 16.57 -16.53 3.16
CA GLN A 242 15.19 -16.62 2.72
C GLN A 242 14.43 -15.35 3.07
N LEU A 243 14.27 -14.46 2.10
CA LEU A 243 13.47 -13.26 2.22
C LEU A 243 11.97 -13.57 2.07
N SER A 244 11.14 -12.63 2.52
CA SER A 244 9.69 -12.65 2.33
C SER A 244 9.15 -11.23 2.21
N GLY A 245 8.14 -11.05 1.37
CA GLY A 245 7.47 -9.77 1.12
C GLY A 245 6.20 -9.93 0.29
N TYR A 246 5.42 -8.87 0.16
CA TYR A 246 4.12 -8.88 -0.51
C TYR A 246 4.22 -8.39 -1.94
N ALA A 247 3.47 -9.02 -2.86
CA ALA A 247 3.21 -8.45 -4.18
C ALA A 247 2.60 -7.04 -4.05
N VAL A 248 3.30 -6.00 -4.51
CA VAL A 248 2.84 -4.59 -4.39
C VAL A 248 2.09 -4.10 -5.64
N ASN A 249 2.37 -4.71 -6.79
CA ASN A 249 1.70 -4.45 -8.06
C ASN A 249 0.44 -5.33 -8.22
N ASN A 250 -0.50 -4.92 -9.08
CA ASN A 250 -1.76 -5.65 -9.32
C ASN A 250 -1.50 -7.09 -9.75
N GLU A 251 -0.50 -7.26 -10.61
CA GLU A 251 0.11 -8.52 -11.00
C GLU A 251 1.61 -8.44 -10.70
N ALA A 252 2.12 -9.42 -9.96
CA ALA A 252 3.55 -9.64 -9.72
C ALA A 252 3.92 -10.98 -10.37
N ALA A 253 4.77 -10.96 -11.40
CA ALA A 253 5.02 -12.12 -12.24
C ALA A 253 6.36 -12.80 -11.88
N VAL A 254 6.34 -14.14 -11.81
CA VAL A 254 7.53 -14.98 -11.74
C VAL A 254 7.81 -15.54 -13.12
N TYR A 255 9.02 -15.29 -13.59
CA TYR A 255 9.52 -15.58 -14.94
C TYR A 255 10.47 -16.77 -14.93
N SER A 256 10.62 -17.47 -16.06
CA SER A 256 11.55 -18.60 -16.18
C SER A 256 13.01 -18.17 -16.20
N GLN A 257 13.30 -16.92 -16.58
CA GLN A 257 14.61 -16.28 -16.56
C GLN A 257 14.50 -14.89 -15.93
N PRO A 258 15.60 -14.24 -15.49
CA PRO A 258 15.60 -12.87 -14.95
C PRO A 258 15.40 -11.81 -16.07
N SER A 259 14.31 -11.95 -16.82
CA SER A 259 13.92 -11.09 -17.94
C SER A 259 12.39 -11.11 -18.11
N VAL A 260 11.78 -9.92 -18.17
CA VAL A 260 10.33 -9.76 -18.37
C VAL A 260 9.83 -10.22 -19.74
N LYS A 261 10.75 -10.49 -20.68
CA LYS A 261 10.47 -11.06 -22.01
C LYS A 261 10.40 -12.61 -21.99
N SER A 262 10.83 -13.25 -20.91
CA SER A 262 10.82 -14.72 -20.80
C SER A 262 9.45 -15.26 -20.38
N GLN A 263 9.29 -16.59 -20.37
CA GLN A 263 8.01 -17.23 -20.03
C GLN A 263 7.56 -16.87 -18.61
N LYS A 264 6.36 -16.31 -18.47
CA LYS A 264 5.70 -16.20 -17.15
C LYS A 264 5.35 -17.59 -16.64
N LEU A 265 6.00 -18.04 -15.58
CA LEU A 265 5.70 -19.30 -14.88
C LEU A 265 4.44 -19.17 -14.03
N LYS A 266 4.27 -18.03 -13.34
CA LYS A 266 3.13 -17.78 -12.45
C LYS A 266 2.95 -16.30 -12.20
N THR A 267 1.71 -15.85 -12.06
CA THR A 267 1.37 -14.48 -11.67
C THR A 267 0.67 -14.47 -10.31
N TYR A 268 1.07 -13.54 -9.46
CA TYR A 268 0.52 -13.34 -8.13
C TYR A 268 -0.23 -12.02 -8.02
N LYS A 269 -1.28 -12.01 -7.21
CA LYS A 269 -2.16 -10.86 -7.00
C LYS A 269 -1.60 -9.93 -5.94
N LYS A 270 -1.82 -8.62 -6.08
CA LYS A 270 -1.48 -7.61 -5.06
C LYS A 270 -1.89 -8.06 -3.65
N GLY A 271 -0.95 -8.00 -2.71
CA GLY A 271 -1.13 -8.43 -1.33
C GLY A 271 -0.90 -9.92 -1.09
N THR A 272 -0.48 -10.71 -2.09
CA THR A 272 -0.02 -12.09 -1.87
C THR A 272 1.36 -12.09 -1.22
N LEU A 273 1.52 -12.84 -0.12
CA LEU A 273 2.82 -13.06 0.52
C LEU A 273 3.68 -14.02 -0.33
N LEU A 274 4.92 -13.63 -0.59
CA LEU A 274 5.86 -14.35 -1.42
C LEU A 274 7.17 -14.58 -0.66
N LYS A 275 7.81 -15.72 -0.92
CA LYS A 275 9.13 -16.10 -0.40
C LYS A 275 10.12 -16.14 -1.57
N TYR A 276 11.29 -15.53 -1.40
CA TYR A 276 12.31 -15.41 -2.44
C TYR A 276 13.72 -15.20 -1.83
N LYS A 277 14.76 -15.35 -2.63
CA LYS A 277 16.18 -15.12 -2.27
C LYS A 277 16.79 -14.07 -3.19
N VAL A 278 17.87 -13.41 -2.79
CA VAL A 278 18.53 -12.41 -3.65
C VAL A 278 19.25 -13.11 -4.79
N TYR A 279 18.93 -12.75 -6.04
CA TYR A 279 19.68 -13.17 -7.22
C TYR A 279 20.60 -12.04 -7.70
N ASN A 280 20.04 -10.85 -7.92
CA ASN A 280 20.78 -9.60 -8.12
C ASN A 280 19.94 -8.39 -7.66
N ALA A 281 20.43 -7.16 -7.86
CA ALA A 281 19.73 -5.94 -7.41
C ALA A 281 18.31 -5.75 -8.00
N SER A 282 18.07 -6.25 -9.21
CA SER A 282 16.81 -6.10 -9.95
C SER A 282 15.90 -7.32 -9.86
N TRP A 283 16.41 -8.47 -9.39
CA TRP A 283 15.74 -9.76 -9.45
C TRP A 283 15.95 -10.59 -8.20
N PHE A 284 14.86 -11.20 -7.72
CA PHE A 284 14.89 -12.23 -6.70
C PHE A 284 14.52 -13.58 -7.29
N GLN A 285 15.15 -14.65 -6.78
CA GLN A 285 14.84 -16.02 -7.15
C GLN A 285 13.73 -16.56 -6.24
N ALA A 286 12.68 -17.14 -6.82
CA ALA A 286 11.54 -17.69 -6.12
C ALA A 286 11.25 -19.12 -6.59
N VAL A 287 10.80 -19.98 -5.67
CA VAL A 287 10.26 -21.31 -6.02
C VAL A 287 8.75 -21.18 -6.17
N VAL A 288 8.22 -21.58 -7.32
CA VAL A 288 6.80 -21.53 -7.65
C VAL A 288 6.29 -22.90 -8.07
N TYR A 289 5.07 -23.24 -7.67
CA TYR A 289 4.41 -24.48 -8.08
C TYR A 289 3.55 -24.24 -9.32
N VAL A 290 3.86 -24.96 -10.40
CA VAL A 290 3.14 -24.96 -11.69
C VAL A 290 2.70 -26.39 -11.96
N ASN A 291 1.39 -26.61 -12.06
CA ASN A 291 0.77 -27.94 -12.20
C ASN A 291 1.30 -28.95 -11.15
N GLY A 292 1.33 -28.54 -9.88
CA GLY A 292 1.84 -29.33 -8.76
C GLY A 292 3.37 -29.46 -8.67
N LYS A 293 4.12 -29.23 -9.75
CA LYS A 293 5.59 -29.35 -9.77
C LYS A 293 6.26 -28.03 -9.36
N ALA A 294 7.26 -28.13 -8.49
CA ALA A 294 8.10 -26.99 -8.11
C ALA A 294 8.99 -26.57 -9.30
N LYS A 295 9.10 -25.26 -9.53
CA LYS A 295 10.00 -24.65 -10.51
C LYS A 295 10.70 -23.46 -9.89
N THR A 296 12.00 -23.34 -10.12
CA THR A 296 12.74 -22.09 -9.87
C THR A 296 12.36 -21.06 -10.93
N GLY A 297 12.15 -19.82 -10.51
CA GLY A 297 11.96 -18.68 -11.39
C GLY A 297 12.38 -17.37 -10.74
N TYR A 298 12.15 -16.26 -11.42
CA TYR A 298 12.68 -14.94 -11.06
C TYR A 298 11.56 -13.90 -11.02
N ILE A 299 11.53 -13.09 -9.97
CA ILE A 299 10.58 -11.97 -9.78
C ILE A 299 11.34 -10.66 -9.70
N GLN A 300 10.80 -9.58 -10.25
CA GLN A 300 11.45 -8.28 -10.15
C GLN A 300 11.46 -7.79 -8.70
N SER A 301 12.58 -7.23 -8.24
CA SER A 301 12.69 -6.69 -6.88
C SER A 301 11.74 -5.52 -6.61
N SER A 302 11.24 -4.87 -7.68
CA SER A 302 10.19 -3.85 -7.65
C SER A 302 8.76 -4.37 -7.50
N ASP A 303 8.51 -5.66 -7.77
CA ASP A 303 7.17 -6.26 -7.70
C ASP A 303 6.78 -6.69 -6.28
N VAL A 304 7.75 -6.74 -5.35
CA VAL A 304 7.58 -7.19 -3.97
C VAL A 304 8.05 -6.16 -2.95
N GLY A 305 7.42 -6.13 -1.78
CA GLY A 305 7.78 -5.19 -0.72
C GLY A 305 6.84 -5.23 0.48
N ALA A 306 6.65 -4.08 1.11
CA ALA A 306 5.84 -3.96 2.32
C ALA A 306 4.36 -4.29 2.05
N ALA A 307 3.65 -4.75 3.09
CA ALA A 307 2.22 -5.06 3.03
C ALA A 307 1.42 -3.88 2.46
N PRO A 308 0.85 -3.99 1.24
CA PRO A 308 0.11 -2.91 0.63
C PRO A 308 -1.21 -2.69 1.36
N THR A 309 -1.71 -1.45 1.37
CA THR A 309 -3.10 -1.20 1.74
C THR A 309 -4.01 -1.78 0.65
N LEU A 310 -4.96 -2.61 1.06
CA LEU A 310 -5.95 -3.29 0.24
C LEU A 310 -7.35 -2.80 0.61
N LYS A 311 -8.28 -2.93 -0.34
CA LYS A 311 -9.72 -2.83 -0.11
C LYS A 311 -10.36 -4.18 -0.43
N GLY A 312 -11.38 -4.58 0.32
CA GLY A 312 -12.08 -5.84 0.07
C GLY A 312 -13.50 -5.86 0.61
N LEU A 313 -14.33 -6.70 0.00
CA LEU A 313 -15.71 -6.94 0.42
C LEU A 313 -15.77 -7.78 1.69
N SER A 314 -16.57 -7.39 2.68
CA SER A 314 -17.03 -8.30 3.72
C SER A 314 -17.90 -9.41 3.12
N LEU A 315 -17.54 -10.68 3.37
CA LEU A 315 -18.24 -11.84 2.84
C LEU A 315 -19.34 -12.38 3.76
N LYS A 316 -19.30 -12.03 5.05
CA LYS A 316 -20.22 -12.51 6.09
C LYS A 316 -21.06 -11.38 6.65
N ASN A 317 -22.21 -11.75 7.21
CA ASN A 317 -23.07 -10.86 7.95
C ASN A 317 -23.15 -11.35 9.42
N PRO A 318 -22.36 -10.81 10.36
CA PRO A 318 -21.29 -9.82 10.16
C PRO A 318 -19.92 -10.43 9.78
N THR A 319 -19.07 -9.64 9.12
CA THR A 319 -17.60 -9.81 9.14
C THR A 319 -17.06 -9.05 10.35
N GLY A 320 -16.37 -9.75 11.24
CA GLY A 320 -15.79 -9.18 12.48
C GLY A 320 -14.37 -8.64 12.29
N VAL A 321 -14.06 -7.59 13.03
CA VAL A 321 -12.70 -7.09 13.29
C VAL A 321 -12.35 -7.39 14.74
N TYR A 322 -11.36 -8.26 14.94
CA TYR A 322 -10.97 -8.86 16.21
C TYR A 322 -9.81 -8.08 16.86
N SER A 323 -9.69 -8.12 18.19
CA SER A 323 -8.63 -7.41 18.93
C SER A 323 -7.26 -8.09 18.82
N LYS A 324 -7.22 -9.39 18.53
CA LYS A 324 -6.01 -10.17 18.23
C LYS A 324 -6.22 -10.94 16.92
N MET A 325 -5.17 -11.57 16.38
CA MET A 325 -5.26 -12.54 15.27
C MET A 325 -5.87 -13.88 15.75
N SER A 326 -7.03 -13.83 16.40
CA SER A 326 -7.81 -14.98 16.84
C SER A 326 -9.30 -14.66 16.81
N ARG A 327 -10.09 -15.61 16.29
CA ARG A 327 -11.55 -15.48 16.20
C ARG A 327 -12.27 -15.57 17.55
N SER A 328 -11.59 -16.09 18.59
CA SER A 328 -12.10 -16.10 19.96
C SER A 328 -11.79 -14.81 20.74
N SER A 329 -11.01 -13.89 20.17
CA SER A 329 -10.71 -12.60 20.81
C SER A 329 -11.86 -11.60 20.66
N LYS A 330 -11.90 -10.59 21.55
CA LYS A 330 -12.92 -9.54 21.55
C LYS A 330 -13.10 -8.92 20.16
N VAL A 331 -14.33 -8.94 19.64
CA VAL A 331 -14.70 -8.18 18.43
C VAL A 331 -14.71 -6.69 18.77
N LEU A 332 -13.88 -5.91 18.09
CA LEU A 332 -13.82 -4.46 18.22
C LEU A 332 -14.92 -3.78 17.39
N LYS A 333 -15.21 -4.33 16.21
CA LYS A 333 -16.26 -3.82 15.32
C LYS A 333 -16.76 -4.92 14.38
N ALA A 334 -18.04 -4.85 14.03
CA ALA A 334 -18.70 -5.76 13.10
C ALA A 334 -19.22 -4.99 11.88
N TYR A 335 -19.18 -5.62 10.71
CA TYR A 335 -19.60 -5.03 9.45
C TYR A 335 -20.58 -5.96 8.72
N ALA A 336 -21.67 -5.41 8.19
CA ALA A 336 -22.59 -6.17 7.36
C ALA A 336 -21.90 -6.70 6.09
N LYS A 337 -22.45 -7.76 5.48
CA LYS A 337 -21.99 -8.32 4.20
C LYS A 337 -22.10 -7.29 3.08
N GLY A 338 -21.10 -7.22 2.19
CA GLY A 338 -21.07 -6.30 1.05
C GLY A 338 -20.31 -4.98 1.29
N LEU A 339 -19.97 -4.65 2.54
CA LEU A 339 -19.23 -3.43 2.87
C LEU A 339 -17.75 -3.50 2.48
N VAL A 340 -17.20 -2.37 2.04
CA VAL A 340 -15.75 -2.22 1.79
C VAL A 340 -15.01 -2.07 3.11
N LEU A 341 -14.11 -3.00 3.39
CA LEU A 341 -13.14 -2.90 4.47
C LEU A 341 -11.77 -2.54 3.87
N THR A 342 -11.04 -1.65 4.55
CA THR A 342 -9.67 -1.29 4.19
C THR A 342 -8.72 -1.93 5.20
N TYR A 343 -7.72 -2.66 4.69
CA TYR A 343 -6.84 -3.49 5.53
C TYR A 343 -5.47 -3.70 4.87
N LYS A 344 -4.48 -4.17 5.64
CA LYS A 344 -3.16 -4.63 5.16
C LYS A 344 -2.99 -6.11 5.47
N PRO A 345 -2.44 -6.94 4.58
CA PRO A 345 -2.19 -8.33 4.89
C PRO A 345 -1.09 -8.45 5.97
N VAL A 346 -1.24 -9.40 6.90
CA VAL A 346 -0.25 -9.71 7.95
C VAL A 346 0.34 -11.10 7.75
N ASN A 347 -0.48 -12.04 7.29
CA ASN A 347 -0.11 -13.37 6.82
C ASN A 347 -1.24 -13.88 5.90
N ASN A 348 -1.25 -15.19 5.58
CA ASN A 348 -2.26 -15.78 4.70
C ASN A 348 -3.66 -15.90 5.34
N GLU A 349 -3.77 -15.79 6.67
CA GLU A 349 -5.02 -15.98 7.42
C GLU A 349 -5.62 -14.67 7.95
N TRP A 350 -4.79 -13.63 8.11
CA TRP A 350 -5.16 -12.40 8.81
C TRP A 350 -4.74 -11.14 8.06
N HIS A 351 -5.59 -10.14 8.15
CA HIS A 351 -5.34 -8.78 7.68
C HIS A 351 -5.54 -7.79 8.84
N GLN A 352 -4.64 -6.83 8.98
CA GLN A 352 -4.75 -5.76 9.96
C GLN A 352 -5.62 -4.62 9.40
N ALA A 353 -6.58 -4.15 10.19
CA ALA A 353 -7.43 -3.02 9.89
C ALA A 353 -7.37 -1.98 11.02
N THR A 354 -7.70 -0.73 10.70
CA THR A 354 -7.93 0.31 11.71
C THR A 354 -9.42 0.58 11.79
N VAL A 355 -10.00 0.47 12.99
CA VAL A 355 -11.43 0.71 13.24
C VAL A 355 -11.62 1.83 14.26
N THR A 356 -12.65 2.65 14.05
CA THR A 356 -13.08 3.65 15.03
C THR A 356 -14.24 3.11 15.86
N VAL A 357 -14.08 3.14 17.18
CA VAL A 357 -15.06 2.77 18.20
C VAL A 357 -15.13 3.92 19.20
N ASN A 358 -16.31 4.52 19.39
CA ASN A 358 -16.55 5.67 20.28
C ASN A 358 -15.51 6.80 20.08
N GLY A 359 -15.31 7.23 18.82
CA GLY A 359 -14.34 8.25 18.43
C GLY A 359 -12.85 7.81 18.43
N LYS A 360 -12.47 6.82 19.23
CA LYS A 360 -11.10 6.33 19.36
C LYS A 360 -10.75 5.30 18.27
N LYS A 361 -9.54 5.40 17.71
CA LYS A 361 -9.01 4.46 16.72
C LYS A 361 -8.33 3.28 17.42
N TYR A 362 -8.59 2.07 16.91
CA TYR A 362 -7.99 0.82 17.35
C TYR A 362 -7.42 0.06 16.15
N THR A 363 -6.28 -0.59 16.36
CA THR A 363 -5.79 -1.65 15.45
C THR A 363 -6.53 -2.94 15.78
N GLY A 364 -7.02 -3.63 14.76
CA GLY A 364 -7.62 -4.95 14.88
C GLY A 364 -7.37 -5.80 13.65
N TYR A 365 -7.89 -7.03 13.66
CA TYR A 365 -7.56 -8.05 12.68
C TYR A 365 -8.83 -8.66 12.07
N ILE A 366 -8.82 -8.83 10.75
CA ILE A 366 -9.89 -9.43 9.96
C ILE A 366 -9.36 -10.79 9.48
N ALA A 367 -10.15 -11.85 9.65
CA ALA A 367 -9.80 -13.13 9.04
C ALA A 367 -9.87 -13.01 7.52
N ALA A 368 -8.79 -13.33 6.81
CA ALA A 368 -8.67 -13.20 5.36
C ALA A 368 -9.79 -13.92 4.60
N ARG A 369 -10.23 -15.07 5.10
CA ARG A 369 -11.37 -15.84 4.56
C ARG A 369 -12.75 -15.16 4.68
N ASP A 370 -12.88 -14.14 5.53
CA ASP A 370 -14.13 -13.40 5.75
C ASP A 370 -14.20 -12.12 4.89
N VAL A 371 -13.19 -11.87 4.04
CA VAL A 371 -13.16 -10.79 3.04
C VAL A 371 -12.71 -11.27 1.65
N LYS A 372 -13.14 -10.56 0.60
CA LYS A 372 -12.63 -10.73 -0.76
C LYS A 372 -11.93 -9.46 -1.21
N THR A 373 -10.59 -9.50 -1.25
CA THR A 373 -9.77 -8.41 -1.79
C THR A 373 -10.23 -8.05 -3.20
N ILE A 374 -10.53 -6.77 -3.40
CA ILE A 374 -10.88 -6.22 -4.70
C ILE A 374 -9.60 -5.65 -5.31
N ILE A 375 -9.25 -6.14 -6.50
CA ILE A 375 -8.12 -5.62 -7.27
C ILE A 375 -8.70 -4.92 -8.49
N PRO A 376 -8.45 -3.61 -8.68
CA PRO A 376 -8.82 -2.90 -9.90
C PRO A 376 -8.01 -3.42 -11.10
N THR A 377 -8.45 -4.52 -11.72
CA THR A 377 -7.77 -5.10 -12.89
C THR A 377 -8.16 -4.43 -14.20
N GLY A 378 -9.27 -3.68 -14.23
CA GLY A 378 -9.81 -3.13 -15.49
C GLY A 378 -10.50 -4.16 -16.40
N ASP A 379 -10.59 -5.42 -15.98
CA ASP A 379 -11.17 -6.53 -16.78
C ASP A 379 -12.48 -7.08 -16.21
N THR A 380 -12.93 -6.61 -15.05
CA THR A 380 -14.22 -7.01 -14.47
C THR A 380 -15.38 -6.53 -15.34
N LYS A 381 -16.08 -7.45 -16.03
CA LYS A 381 -17.38 -7.18 -16.67
C LYS A 381 -18.49 -7.21 -15.61
N ILE A 382 -18.85 -6.01 -15.15
CA ILE A 382 -19.85 -5.73 -14.13
C ILE A 382 -21.19 -5.37 -14.78
N VAL A 383 -21.15 -4.50 -15.79
CA VAL A 383 -22.33 -3.98 -16.47
C VAL A 383 -22.66 -4.85 -17.68
N ASN A 384 -23.87 -5.41 -17.71
CA ASN A 384 -24.45 -5.97 -18.92
C ASN A 384 -25.44 -4.94 -19.52
N PRO A 385 -25.09 -4.23 -20.60
CA PRO A 385 -26.02 -3.28 -21.20
C PRO A 385 -26.99 -3.92 -22.20
N TYR A 386 -26.80 -5.20 -22.55
CA TYR A 386 -27.61 -5.93 -23.53
C TYR A 386 -28.78 -6.68 -22.86
N GLN A 387 -29.46 -6.02 -21.93
CA GLN A 387 -30.65 -6.53 -21.24
C GLN A 387 -31.60 -5.38 -20.85
N VAL A 388 -32.82 -5.72 -20.41
CA VAL A 388 -33.66 -4.76 -19.66
C VAL A 388 -32.94 -4.47 -18.34
N TYR A 389 -32.53 -3.22 -18.13
CA TYR A 389 -31.78 -2.83 -16.93
C TYR A 389 -32.77 -2.37 -15.86
N SER A 390 -33.00 -3.20 -14.84
CA SER A 390 -33.90 -2.86 -13.75
C SER A 390 -33.24 -1.93 -12.72
N TYR A 391 -34.05 -1.26 -11.90
CA TYR A 391 -33.58 -0.44 -10.80
C TYR A 391 -32.66 -1.22 -9.83
N ASN A 392 -33.05 -2.45 -9.46
CA ASN A 392 -32.27 -3.29 -8.53
C ASN A 392 -30.91 -3.70 -9.11
N GLU A 393 -30.85 -3.97 -10.41
CA GLU A 393 -29.59 -4.24 -11.10
C GLU A 393 -28.70 -3.00 -11.17
N MET A 394 -29.28 -1.84 -11.46
CA MET A 394 -28.55 -0.57 -11.47
C MET A 394 -27.91 -0.32 -10.11
N VAL A 395 -28.66 -0.43 -9.00
CA VAL A 395 -28.12 -0.24 -7.64
C VAL A 395 -26.98 -1.22 -7.33
N ARG A 396 -27.20 -2.52 -7.60
CA ARG A 396 -26.20 -3.58 -7.43
C ARG A 396 -24.93 -3.31 -8.24
N ASP A 397 -25.06 -2.83 -9.46
CA ASP A 397 -23.91 -2.64 -10.35
C ASP A 397 -23.21 -1.30 -10.13
N ILE A 398 -23.90 -0.24 -9.65
CA ILE A 398 -23.28 0.97 -9.08
C ILE A 398 -22.36 0.58 -7.92
N GLU A 399 -22.84 -0.27 -7.01
CA GLU A 399 -22.04 -0.77 -5.90
C GLU A 399 -20.81 -1.52 -6.42
N LYS A 400 -20.98 -2.55 -7.28
CA LYS A 400 -19.85 -3.27 -7.91
C LYS A 400 -18.85 -2.35 -8.64
N LEU A 401 -19.30 -1.30 -9.31
CA LEU A 401 -18.42 -0.35 -9.99
C LEU A 401 -17.59 0.47 -9.00
N TYR A 402 -18.21 0.98 -7.93
CA TYR A 402 -17.50 1.62 -6.82
C TYR A 402 -16.48 0.68 -6.18
N LEU A 403 -16.87 -0.56 -5.94
CA LEU A 403 -16.00 -1.60 -5.39
C LEU A 403 -14.77 -1.84 -6.28
N ALA A 404 -14.97 -1.96 -7.59
CA ALA A 404 -13.92 -2.25 -8.56
C ALA A 404 -12.99 -1.07 -8.87
N TYR A 405 -13.48 0.17 -8.75
CA TYR A 405 -12.74 1.39 -9.10
C TYR A 405 -12.74 2.45 -7.98
N PRO A 406 -12.38 2.10 -6.72
CA PRO A 406 -12.69 2.90 -5.51
C PRO A 406 -11.76 4.10 -5.27
N GLU A 407 -10.97 4.49 -6.28
CA GLU A 407 -10.20 5.75 -6.33
C GLU A 407 -10.70 6.70 -7.42
N LEU A 408 -11.59 6.23 -8.30
CA LEU A 408 -12.07 6.93 -9.48
C LEU A 408 -13.61 7.06 -9.47
N ILE A 409 -14.30 6.09 -8.87
CA ILE A 409 -15.74 6.09 -8.68
C ILE A 409 -16.08 6.37 -7.22
N SER A 410 -17.09 7.21 -7.01
CA SER A 410 -17.85 7.30 -5.76
C SER A 410 -19.34 7.48 -6.09
N TYR A 411 -20.24 7.22 -5.14
CA TYR A 411 -21.67 7.44 -5.34
C TYR A 411 -22.36 7.91 -4.07
N LYS A 412 -23.50 8.58 -4.23
CA LYS A 412 -24.36 9.05 -3.14
C LYS A 412 -25.83 8.97 -3.52
N VAL A 413 -26.69 8.84 -2.52
CA VAL A 413 -28.14 9.05 -2.67
C VAL A 413 -28.40 10.56 -2.66
N ILE A 414 -28.99 11.10 -3.72
CA ILE A 414 -29.29 12.53 -3.87
C ILE A 414 -30.71 12.91 -3.42
N GLY A 415 -31.58 11.92 -3.26
CA GLY A 415 -32.95 12.05 -2.78
C GLY A 415 -33.67 10.71 -2.84
N LYS A 416 -34.99 10.74 -2.66
CA LYS A 416 -35.89 9.61 -2.92
C LYS A 416 -36.95 10.04 -3.93
N SER A 417 -37.45 9.08 -4.70
CA SER A 417 -38.59 9.27 -5.59
C SER A 417 -39.91 9.40 -4.83
N GLU A 418 -40.99 9.67 -5.56
CA GLU A 418 -42.34 9.85 -4.99
C GLU A 418 -42.89 8.64 -4.21
N TYR A 419 -42.37 7.42 -4.47
CA TYR A 419 -42.66 6.20 -3.71
C TYR A 419 -41.43 5.65 -2.95
N GLY A 420 -40.46 6.52 -2.65
CA GLY A 420 -39.41 6.25 -1.67
C GLY A 420 -38.17 5.52 -2.18
N ARG A 421 -38.08 5.15 -3.48
CA ARG A 421 -36.87 4.53 -4.05
C ARG A 421 -35.71 5.55 -4.04
N PRO A 422 -34.54 5.24 -3.46
CA PRO A 422 -33.37 6.10 -3.52
C PRO A 422 -32.94 6.47 -4.95
N ILE A 423 -32.62 7.74 -5.18
CA ILE A 423 -32.08 8.24 -6.45
C ILE A 423 -30.58 8.37 -6.29
N TYR A 424 -29.81 7.70 -7.15
CA TYR A 424 -28.35 7.61 -7.05
C TYR A 424 -27.65 8.55 -8.03
N ALA A 425 -26.64 9.26 -7.54
CA ALA A 425 -25.64 9.93 -8.35
C ALA A 425 -24.29 9.24 -8.21
N VAL A 426 -23.59 9.04 -9.32
CA VAL A 426 -22.28 8.39 -9.41
C VAL A 426 -21.27 9.38 -9.97
N ALA A 427 -20.25 9.74 -9.20
CA ALA A 427 -19.11 10.51 -9.67
C ALA A 427 -18.06 9.56 -10.27
N LEU A 428 -17.56 9.90 -11.45
CA LEU A 428 -16.43 9.24 -12.12
C LEU A 428 -15.37 10.29 -12.46
N GLY A 429 -14.24 10.27 -11.76
CA GLY A 429 -13.12 11.17 -11.98
C GLY A 429 -12.47 11.65 -10.67
N LYS A 430 -11.44 12.48 -10.82
CA LYS A 430 -10.65 13.07 -9.74
C LYS A 430 -10.51 14.60 -9.86
N GLY A 431 -10.88 15.17 -11.02
CA GLY A 431 -10.77 16.61 -11.26
C GLY A 431 -11.90 17.42 -10.63
N LYS A 432 -11.64 18.70 -10.38
CA LYS A 432 -12.60 19.62 -9.73
C LYS A 432 -13.73 20.08 -10.66
N ALA A 433 -13.46 20.24 -11.96
CA ALA A 433 -14.49 20.57 -12.95
C ALA A 433 -15.51 19.42 -13.04
N ALA A 434 -16.79 19.75 -13.20
CA ALA A 434 -17.91 18.83 -13.13
C ALA A 434 -18.74 18.81 -14.43
N ALA A 435 -18.78 17.68 -15.12
CA ALA A 435 -19.79 17.40 -16.13
C ALA A 435 -21.00 16.69 -15.49
N LEU A 436 -22.23 16.99 -15.90
CA LEU A 436 -23.43 16.25 -15.50
C LEU A 436 -24.00 15.45 -16.69
N ILE A 437 -24.30 14.18 -16.46
CA ILE A 437 -25.00 13.31 -17.43
C ILE A 437 -26.14 12.61 -16.68
N HIS A 438 -27.33 12.55 -17.25
CA HIS A 438 -28.43 11.80 -16.64
C HIS A 438 -29.34 11.16 -17.65
N GLY A 439 -30.07 10.12 -17.23
CA GLY A 439 -30.96 9.35 -18.07
C GLY A 439 -32.25 8.97 -17.36
N SER A 440 -33.19 8.45 -18.14
CA SER A 440 -34.48 7.95 -17.68
C SER A 440 -35.25 8.98 -16.85
N HIS A 441 -35.26 10.24 -17.29
CA HIS A 441 -36.26 11.23 -16.84
C HIS A 441 -37.67 10.75 -17.18
N HIS A 442 -37.83 10.13 -18.35
CA HIS A 442 -39.05 9.44 -18.73
C HIS A 442 -38.94 7.92 -18.51
N ALA A 443 -40.02 7.33 -18.03
CA ALA A 443 -40.09 5.92 -17.63
C ALA A 443 -39.74 4.91 -18.73
N ARG A 444 -40.26 5.10 -19.95
CA ARG A 444 -39.99 4.20 -21.10
C ARG A 444 -38.63 4.39 -21.78
N GLU A 445 -37.85 5.37 -21.37
CA GLU A 445 -36.59 5.75 -22.04
C GLU A 445 -35.37 5.13 -21.32
N TRP A 446 -35.58 3.99 -20.65
CA TRP A 446 -34.62 3.34 -19.75
C TRP A 446 -33.36 2.79 -20.41
N LEU A 447 -33.32 2.66 -21.75
CA LEU A 447 -32.09 2.32 -22.47
C LEU A 447 -30.98 3.37 -22.25
N THR A 448 -31.35 4.59 -21.84
CA THR A 448 -30.42 5.63 -21.37
C THR A 448 -29.76 5.29 -20.03
N THR A 449 -30.41 4.52 -19.14
CA THR A 449 -29.75 3.92 -17.96
C THR A 449 -28.64 2.97 -18.39
N ASN A 450 -28.92 2.07 -19.35
CA ASN A 450 -27.91 1.14 -19.89
C ASN A 450 -26.69 1.90 -20.42
N LEU A 451 -26.92 2.99 -21.17
CA LEU A 451 -25.85 3.82 -21.72
C LEU A 451 -25.00 4.47 -20.63
N ASN A 452 -25.65 5.09 -19.64
CA ASN A 452 -24.96 5.76 -18.53
C ASN A 452 -24.14 4.75 -17.70
N MET A 453 -24.73 3.61 -17.33
CA MET A 453 -24.03 2.56 -16.58
C MET A 453 -22.84 1.99 -17.36
N TYR A 454 -22.98 1.79 -18.67
CA TYR A 454 -21.91 1.27 -19.50
C TYR A 454 -20.81 2.31 -19.73
N MET A 455 -21.14 3.60 -19.92
CA MET A 455 -20.16 4.69 -19.93
C MET A 455 -19.30 4.68 -18.67
N ILE A 456 -19.91 4.61 -17.48
CA ILE A 456 -19.18 4.59 -16.20
C ILE A 456 -18.14 3.45 -16.19
N GLU A 457 -18.56 2.24 -16.56
CA GLU A 457 -17.67 1.08 -16.60
C GLU A 457 -16.55 1.23 -17.63
N GLN A 458 -16.88 1.53 -18.89
CA GLN A 458 -15.90 1.58 -19.97
C GLN A 458 -14.87 2.70 -19.77
N TYR A 459 -15.30 3.85 -19.24
CA TYR A 459 -14.40 4.96 -18.91
C TYR A 459 -13.49 4.61 -17.72
N ALA A 460 -14.01 3.94 -16.68
CA ALA A 460 -13.17 3.47 -15.58
C ALA A 460 -12.12 2.44 -16.06
N LYS A 461 -12.51 1.49 -16.92
CA LYS A 461 -11.58 0.53 -17.54
C LYS A 461 -10.49 1.23 -18.35
N ALA A 462 -10.87 2.16 -19.23
CA ALA A 462 -9.92 2.89 -20.06
C ALA A 462 -8.97 3.79 -19.25
N TYR A 463 -9.42 4.36 -18.12
CA TYR A 463 -8.56 5.11 -17.21
C TYR A 463 -7.40 4.25 -16.68
N TYR A 464 -7.70 3.09 -16.08
CA TYR A 464 -6.68 2.20 -15.51
C TYR A 464 -5.78 1.58 -16.58
N LYS A 465 -6.30 1.34 -17.79
CA LYS A 465 -5.53 0.86 -18.94
C LYS A 465 -4.79 1.96 -19.72
N LYS A 466 -4.94 3.24 -19.33
CA LYS A 466 -4.44 4.43 -20.06
C LYS A 466 -4.84 4.46 -21.55
N GLN A 467 -6.04 3.97 -21.85
CA GLN A 467 -6.57 3.85 -23.21
C GLN A 467 -7.36 5.10 -23.64
N LYS A 468 -7.50 5.27 -24.96
CA LYS A 468 -8.35 6.28 -25.58
C LYS A 468 -9.70 5.68 -25.96
N ILE A 469 -10.78 6.46 -25.87
CA ILE A 469 -12.11 6.12 -26.40
C ILE A 469 -12.54 7.25 -27.34
N GLY A 470 -12.92 6.93 -28.58
CA GLY A 470 -13.28 7.94 -29.60
C GLY A 470 -12.20 9.00 -29.85
N GLY A 471 -10.92 8.65 -29.66
CA GLY A 471 -9.77 9.58 -29.75
C GLY A 471 -9.45 10.37 -28.48
N PHE A 472 -10.32 10.35 -27.46
CA PHE A 472 -10.14 11.09 -26.20
C PHE A 472 -9.25 10.32 -25.22
N ASN A 473 -8.24 10.98 -24.63
CA ASN A 473 -7.43 10.37 -23.56
C ASN A 473 -8.21 10.34 -22.25
N VAL A 474 -8.67 9.16 -21.85
CA VAL A 474 -9.52 8.97 -20.66
C VAL A 474 -8.76 9.25 -19.37
N TYR A 475 -7.47 8.95 -19.31
CA TYR A 475 -6.63 9.20 -18.13
C TYR A 475 -6.52 10.70 -17.83
N ASP A 476 -6.15 11.50 -18.82
CA ASP A 476 -5.98 12.96 -18.65
C ASP A 476 -7.32 13.63 -18.32
N ILE A 477 -8.38 13.26 -19.03
CA ILE A 477 -9.71 13.88 -18.88
C ILE A 477 -10.29 13.62 -17.49
N LEU A 478 -10.24 12.38 -16.99
CA LEU A 478 -10.78 12.06 -15.66
C LEU A 478 -9.86 12.48 -14.51
N ASN A 479 -8.62 12.88 -14.78
CA ASN A 479 -7.79 13.61 -13.79
C ASN A 479 -8.10 15.12 -13.80
N ALA A 480 -8.57 15.68 -14.92
CA ALA A 480 -8.89 17.10 -15.08
C ALA A 480 -10.35 17.46 -14.70
N ALA A 481 -11.30 16.53 -14.89
CA ALA A 481 -12.71 16.68 -14.55
C ALA A 481 -13.29 15.43 -13.87
N THR A 482 -14.48 15.57 -13.30
CA THR A 482 -15.33 14.51 -12.77
C THR A 482 -16.67 14.51 -13.51
N ILE A 483 -17.11 13.36 -14.00
CA ILE A 483 -18.43 13.19 -14.59
C ILE A 483 -19.38 12.69 -13.50
N TRP A 484 -20.40 13.47 -13.20
CA TRP A 484 -21.52 13.08 -12.35
C TRP A 484 -22.61 12.47 -13.22
N PHE A 485 -22.90 11.19 -13.01
CA PHE A 485 -24.01 10.49 -13.64
C PHE A 485 -25.20 10.41 -12.68
N ILE A 486 -26.42 10.65 -13.16
CA ILE A 486 -27.66 10.15 -12.53
C ILE A 486 -28.26 9.12 -13.49
N PRO A 487 -27.92 7.82 -13.37
CA PRO A 487 -28.25 6.85 -14.40
C PRO A 487 -29.76 6.72 -14.65
N MET A 488 -30.55 6.77 -13.56
CA MET A 488 -32.01 6.66 -13.57
C MET A 488 -32.64 7.74 -12.67
N VAL A 489 -33.22 8.77 -13.27
CA VAL A 489 -33.90 9.86 -12.54
C VAL A 489 -35.31 9.47 -12.07
N ASN A 490 -36.01 8.62 -12.83
CA ASN A 490 -37.39 8.22 -12.57
C ASN A 490 -37.51 6.72 -12.19
N PRO A 491 -37.00 6.28 -11.03
CA PRO A 491 -36.97 4.86 -10.69
C PRO A 491 -38.37 4.24 -10.56
N ASP A 492 -39.34 4.98 -10.01
CA ASP A 492 -40.71 4.49 -9.89
C ASP A 492 -41.40 4.31 -11.25
N GLY A 493 -41.24 5.29 -12.15
CA GLY A 493 -41.80 5.21 -13.50
C GLY A 493 -41.16 4.10 -14.33
N VAL A 494 -39.82 3.96 -14.29
CA VAL A 494 -39.11 2.87 -14.98
C VAL A 494 -39.57 1.51 -14.47
N THR A 495 -39.63 1.30 -13.16
CA THR A 495 -40.14 0.06 -12.57
C THR A 495 -41.60 -0.20 -12.98
N LEU A 496 -42.48 0.82 -12.98
CA LEU A 496 -43.86 0.66 -13.44
C LEU A 496 -43.93 0.25 -14.92
N GLN A 497 -43.10 0.81 -15.79
CA GLN A 497 -43.06 0.43 -17.20
C GLN A 497 -42.55 -1.00 -17.38
N GLN A 498 -41.48 -1.37 -16.67
CA GLN A 498 -40.80 -2.66 -16.85
C GLN A 498 -41.60 -3.82 -16.26
N GLU A 499 -42.11 -3.65 -15.04
CA GLU A 499 -42.72 -4.71 -14.23
C GLU A 499 -44.24 -4.62 -14.13
N GLY A 500 -44.83 -3.45 -14.37
CA GLY A 500 -46.27 -3.22 -14.25
C GLY A 500 -46.76 -3.15 -12.80
N LEU A 501 -48.05 -3.45 -12.61
CA LEU A 501 -48.74 -3.28 -11.32
C LEU A 501 -48.15 -4.11 -10.17
N LYS A 502 -47.51 -5.25 -10.44
CA LYS A 502 -46.94 -6.13 -9.41
C LYS A 502 -45.85 -5.46 -8.56
N ALA A 503 -45.21 -4.41 -9.07
CA ALA A 503 -44.17 -3.66 -8.38
C ALA A 503 -44.69 -2.51 -7.49
N PHE A 504 -46.02 -2.41 -7.34
CA PHE A 504 -46.72 -1.38 -6.56
C PHE A 504 -47.83 -1.98 -5.68
N PRO A 505 -48.10 -1.43 -4.49
CA PRO A 505 -49.22 -1.83 -3.65
C PRO A 505 -50.57 -1.85 -4.38
N LYS A 506 -51.43 -2.84 -4.08
CA LYS A 506 -52.76 -3.02 -4.69
C LYS A 506 -53.63 -1.75 -4.62
N SER A 507 -53.52 -0.98 -3.54
CA SER A 507 -54.24 0.30 -3.34
C SER A 507 -53.97 1.34 -4.43
N LEU A 508 -52.82 1.29 -5.12
CA LEU A 508 -52.47 2.22 -6.19
C LEU A 508 -52.98 1.79 -7.56
N HIS A 509 -53.35 0.51 -7.74
CA HIS A 509 -53.59 -0.08 -9.07
C HIS A 509 -54.70 0.63 -9.83
N LYS A 510 -55.83 0.93 -9.17
CA LYS A 510 -56.97 1.67 -9.78
C LYS A 510 -56.54 3.03 -10.32
N ASN A 511 -55.70 3.76 -9.58
CA ASN A 511 -55.22 5.09 -9.97
C ASN A 511 -54.18 5.01 -11.11
N LEU A 512 -53.25 4.04 -11.06
CA LEU A 512 -52.29 3.80 -12.13
C LEU A 512 -52.98 3.44 -13.46
N ILE A 513 -53.99 2.57 -13.41
CA ILE A 513 -54.82 2.22 -14.58
C ILE A 513 -55.60 3.44 -15.09
N LYS A 514 -56.22 4.24 -14.21
CA LYS A 514 -56.93 5.47 -14.59
C LYS A 514 -56.02 6.46 -15.31
N MET A 515 -54.82 6.72 -14.77
CA MET A 515 -53.81 7.60 -15.39
C MET A 515 -53.28 7.04 -16.74
N ASN A 516 -53.34 5.72 -16.94
CA ASN A 516 -53.00 5.03 -18.19
C ASN A 516 -54.21 4.86 -19.14
N LYS A 517 -55.28 5.64 -18.94
CA LYS A 517 -56.53 5.60 -19.73
C LYS A 517 -57.17 4.20 -19.79
N GLY A 518 -57.25 3.51 -18.66
CA GLY A 518 -57.86 2.17 -18.55
C GLY A 518 -56.92 1.02 -18.92
N SER A 519 -55.76 1.29 -19.54
CA SER A 519 -54.83 0.24 -19.95
C SER A 519 -54.06 -0.35 -18.77
N LYS A 520 -54.01 -1.69 -18.71
CA LYS A 520 -53.12 -2.46 -17.81
C LYS A 520 -51.71 -2.66 -18.41
N ASN A 521 -51.49 -2.28 -19.67
CA ASN A 521 -50.18 -2.33 -20.32
C ASN A 521 -49.44 -1.00 -20.14
N PHE A 522 -48.35 -1.02 -19.36
CA PHE A 522 -47.58 0.16 -18.98
C PHE A 522 -46.38 0.46 -19.91
N LYS A 523 -46.16 -0.28 -21.02
CA LYS A 523 -45.03 -0.02 -21.95
C LYS A 523 -44.99 1.42 -22.48
N ARG A 524 -46.16 2.06 -22.62
CA ARG A 524 -46.28 3.46 -23.06
C ARG A 524 -45.95 4.52 -22.01
N TRP A 525 -45.82 4.13 -20.73
CA TRP A 525 -45.73 5.04 -19.60
C TRP A 525 -44.49 5.94 -19.70
N LYS A 526 -44.67 7.25 -19.53
CA LYS A 526 -43.62 8.27 -19.69
C LYS A 526 -43.34 9.02 -18.39
N ALA A 527 -44.39 9.35 -17.64
CA ALA A 527 -44.35 10.10 -16.38
C ALA A 527 -43.64 9.35 -15.23
N ASN A 528 -43.47 9.99 -14.07
CA ASN A 528 -43.25 9.27 -12.81
C ASN A 528 -44.52 8.51 -12.39
N ALA A 529 -44.46 7.67 -11.37
CA ALA A 529 -45.60 6.86 -10.95
C ALA A 529 -46.75 7.67 -10.30
N LYS A 530 -46.54 8.97 -9.99
CA LYS A 530 -47.62 9.93 -9.65
C LYS A 530 -48.20 10.65 -10.88
N GLY A 531 -47.85 10.21 -12.09
CA GLY A 531 -48.40 10.75 -13.34
C GLY A 531 -47.89 12.14 -13.70
N VAL A 532 -46.74 12.58 -13.17
CA VAL A 532 -46.08 13.86 -13.53
C VAL A 532 -44.96 13.61 -14.53
N ASP A 533 -44.93 14.38 -15.61
CA ASP A 533 -43.87 14.37 -16.63
C ASP A 533 -42.66 15.17 -16.12
N LEU A 534 -41.61 14.46 -15.71
CA LEU A 534 -40.45 15.08 -15.05
C LEU A 534 -39.68 16.06 -15.94
N ASN A 535 -39.69 15.87 -17.26
CA ASN A 535 -39.09 16.82 -18.21
C ASN A 535 -40.07 17.94 -18.62
N ARG A 536 -41.11 18.18 -17.81
CA ARG A 536 -41.98 19.37 -17.83
C ARG A 536 -42.09 20.04 -16.46
N GLN A 537 -41.22 19.68 -15.51
CA GLN A 537 -41.26 20.17 -14.13
C GLN A 537 -40.22 21.26 -13.83
N TYR A 538 -39.28 21.58 -14.72
CA TYR A 538 -38.25 22.58 -14.43
C TYR A 538 -38.77 24.01 -14.65
N ASN A 539 -38.32 24.99 -13.85
CA ASN A 539 -38.83 26.37 -13.91
C ASN A 539 -38.19 27.20 -15.04
N ALA A 540 -38.42 26.78 -16.29
CA ALA A 540 -38.05 27.52 -17.50
C ALA A 540 -39.22 27.47 -18.48
N GLY A 541 -39.90 28.60 -18.71
CA GLY A 541 -41.12 28.65 -19.53
C GLY A 541 -42.30 27.80 -19.00
N TRP A 542 -42.26 27.36 -17.73
CA TRP A 542 -43.22 26.37 -17.21
C TRP A 542 -44.69 26.82 -17.29
N LYS A 543 -44.94 28.11 -17.02
CA LYS A 543 -46.29 28.69 -17.10
C LYS A 543 -46.88 28.57 -18.51
N THR A 544 -46.08 28.76 -19.55
CA THR A 544 -46.51 28.80 -20.97
C THR A 544 -46.51 27.44 -21.67
N ILE A 545 -46.18 26.33 -20.97
CA ILE A 545 -46.29 24.97 -21.52
C ILE A 545 -47.74 24.69 -21.96
N LYS A 546 -47.94 24.54 -23.27
CA LYS A 546 -49.19 24.11 -23.93
C LYS A 546 -49.31 22.58 -23.96
N GLY A 547 -50.53 22.07 -24.14
CA GLY A 547 -50.79 20.64 -24.35
C GLY A 547 -50.54 19.75 -23.12
N SER A 548 -50.57 20.33 -21.91
CA SER A 548 -50.49 19.58 -20.66
C SER A 548 -51.91 19.21 -20.20
N PRO A 549 -52.18 17.95 -19.79
CA PRO A 549 -53.41 17.58 -19.10
C PRO A 549 -53.67 18.43 -17.85
N SER A 550 -54.93 18.52 -17.41
CA SER A 550 -55.31 19.22 -16.18
C SER A 550 -54.90 18.49 -14.89
N GLY A 551 -54.55 17.20 -14.97
CA GLY A 551 -54.16 16.39 -13.82
C GLY A 551 -53.28 15.18 -14.21
N PRO A 552 -52.87 14.36 -13.23
CA PRO A 552 -51.98 13.21 -13.41
C PRO A 552 -52.32 12.29 -14.57
N MET A 553 -51.32 11.96 -15.39
CA MET A 553 -51.50 11.12 -16.58
C MET A 553 -50.20 10.41 -16.97
N TYR A 554 -50.28 9.32 -17.74
CA TYR A 554 -49.10 8.56 -18.19
C TYR A 554 -48.04 9.38 -18.97
N LYS A 555 -48.38 10.58 -19.48
CA LYS A 555 -47.48 11.53 -20.15
C LYS A 555 -47.95 12.99 -19.99
N ASN A 556 -47.06 13.94 -20.28
CA ASN A 556 -47.30 15.38 -20.51
C ASN A 556 -47.89 16.21 -19.35
N PHE A 557 -48.39 15.65 -18.25
CA PHE A 557 -48.85 16.46 -17.11
C PHE A 557 -47.66 17.17 -16.45
N LYS A 558 -47.67 18.50 -16.46
CA LYS A 558 -46.55 19.33 -16.01
C LYS A 558 -46.47 19.52 -14.50
N GLY A 559 -47.36 18.89 -13.73
CA GLY A 559 -47.55 19.14 -12.30
C GLY A 559 -48.42 20.38 -12.04
N TYR A 560 -48.74 20.63 -10.77
CA TYR A 560 -49.48 21.84 -10.35
C TYR A 560 -48.57 23.05 -10.05
N LYS A 561 -47.28 22.82 -9.79
CA LYS A 561 -46.25 23.83 -9.55
C LYS A 561 -44.92 23.32 -10.14
N PRO A 562 -44.04 24.16 -10.71
CA PRO A 562 -42.71 23.72 -11.10
C PRO A 562 -41.89 23.25 -9.89
N GLU A 563 -40.92 22.37 -10.14
CA GLU A 563 -39.92 21.88 -9.20
C GLU A 563 -40.53 21.24 -7.94
N SER A 564 -41.73 20.71 -8.07
CA SER A 564 -42.53 20.11 -6.99
C SER A 564 -42.26 18.62 -6.80
N ALA A 565 -42.00 17.89 -7.89
CA ALA A 565 -41.73 16.45 -7.89
C ALA A 565 -40.42 16.11 -7.15
N ALA A 566 -40.44 15.05 -6.34
CA ALA A 566 -39.33 14.60 -5.52
C ALA A 566 -38.07 14.27 -6.35
N GLU A 567 -38.25 13.66 -7.54
CA GLU A 567 -37.14 13.36 -8.45
C GLU A 567 -36.44 14.62 -8.97
N VAL A 568 -37.22 15.64 -9.35
CA VAL A 568 -36.69 16.92 -9.89
C VAL A 568 -35.99 17.71 -8.79
N LYS A 569 -36.53 17.73 -7.57
CA LYS A 569 -35.85 18.30 -6.40
C LYS A 569 -34.49 17.64 -6.13
N ALA A 570 -34.39 16.31 -6.29
CA ALA A 570 -33.14 15.58 -6.13
C ALA A 570 -32.10 15.94 -7.21
N VAL A 571 -32.51 16.04 -8.48
CA VAL A 571 -31.64 16.50 -9.58
C VAL A 571 -31.13 17.92 -9.31
N LEU A 572 -32.03 18.85 -8.97
CA LEU A 572 -31.68 20.25 -8.69
C LEU A 572 -30.78 20.41 -7.46
N LYS A 573 -30.94 19.54 -6.45
CA LYS A 573 -30.04 19.45 -5.30
C LYS A 573 -28.64 19.04 -5.73
N LEU A 574 -28.49 18.02 -6.60
CA LEU A 574 -27.16 17.65 -7.12
C LEU A 574 -26.54 18.78 -7.95
N VAL A 575 -27.31 19.45 -8.84
CA VAL A 575 -26.79 20.58 -9.65
C VAL A 575 -26.25 21.70 -8.75
N ARG A 576 -26.93 21.99 -7.63
CA ARG A 576 -26.46 22.97 -6.64
C ARG A 576 -25.22 22.51 -5.87
N GLU A 577 -25.10 21.21 -5.59
CA GLU A 577 -23.95 20.64 -4.85
C GLU A 577 -22.68 20.49 -5.68
N VAL A 578 -22.79 20.27 -7.00
CA VAL A 578 -21.62 19.97 -7.87
C VAL A 578 -21.34 21.03 -8.93
N ASP A 579 -22.21 22.05 -9.04
CA ASP A 579 -22.13 23.19 -9.95
C ASP A 579 -21.52 22.89 -11.34
N PRO A 580 -22.11 21.99 -12.15
CA PRO A 580 -21.46 21.47 -13.34
C PRO A 580 -21.29 22.53 -14.44
N GLU A 581 -20.15 22.54 -15.15
CA GLU A 581 -19.91 23.50 -16.24
C GLU A 581 -20.73 23.17 -17.50
N MET A 582 -21.08 21.89 -17.72
CA MET A 582 -21.89 21.41 -18.84
C MET A 582 -22.78 20.25 -18.43
N ALA A 583 -23.93 20.08 -19.10
CA ALA A 583 -24.88 19.00 -18.80
C ALA A 583 -25.48 18.31 -20.04
N VAL A 584 -25.70 16.99 -19.95
CA VAL A 584 -26.38 16.16 -20.96
C VAL A 584 -27.56 15.40 -20.34
N ALA A 585 -28.75 15.67 -20.87
CA ALA A 585 -29.97 14.92 -20.63
C ALA A 585 -30.16 13.86 -21.72
N TYR A 586 -29.93 12.58 -21.39
CA TYR A 586 -30.21 11.48 -22.30
C TYR A 586 -31.69 11.07 -22.26
N HIS A 587 -32.28 11.01 -23.45
CA HIS A 587 -33.67 10.66 -23.72
C HIS A 587 -33.75 9.69 -24.90
N SER A 588 -34.94 9.17 -25.21
CA SER A 588 -35.16 8.47 -26.48
C SER A 588 -36.57 8.77 -27.03
N SER A 589 -36.76 9.06 -28.31
CA SER A 589 -35.88 8.70 -29.44
C SER A 589 -36.01 9.62 -30.66
N GLY A 590 -35.04 9.52 -31.58
CA GLY A 590 -35.07 10.24 -32.85
C GLY A 590 -33.72 10.52 -33.52
N LYS A 591 -32.59 10.19 -32.88
CA LYS A 591 -31.21 10.58 -33.32
C LYS A 591 -31.06 12.09 -33.52
N ILE A 592 -31.52 12.85 -32.52
CA ILE A 592 -31.52 14.32 -32.52
C ILE A 592 -30.91 14.91 -31.25
N ILE A 593 -30.41 16.14 -31.36
CA ILE A 593 -29.83 16.90 -30.26
C ILE A 593 -30.54 18.26 -30.15
N TYR A 594 -31.18 18.52 -29.01
CA TYR A 594 -31.62 19.86 -28.62
C TYR A 594 -30.53 20.52 -27.79
N TRP A 595 -30.27 21.80 -28.06
CA TRP A 595 -29.12 22.53 -27.49
C TRP A 595 -29.40 24.03 -27.26
N ASN A 596 -30.57 24.50 -27.70
CA ASN A 596 -30.95 25.91 -27.69
C ASN A 596 -32.28 26.11 -26.97
N TYR A 597 -32.29 27.02 -26.00
CA TYR A 597 -33.46 27.53 -25.31
C TYR A 597 -33.27 29.01 -24.96
N LEU A 598 -33.61 29.88 -25.92
CA LEU A 598 -33.65 31.35 -25.77
C LEU A 598 -32.31 32.02 -25.40
N GLN A 599 -31.17 31.32 -25.45
CA GLN A 599 -29.86 31.98 -25.30
C GLN A 599 -29.43 32.68 -26.59
N THR A 600 -28.80 33.86 -26.45
CA THR A 600 -28.39 34.75 -27.53
C THR A 600 -26.89 35.09 -27.46
N GLY A 601 -26.39 35.82 -28.46
CA GLY A 601 -25.04 36.41 -28.46
C GLY A 601 -23.92 35.39 -28.26
N ALA A 602 -22.96 35.71 -27.39
CA ALA A 602 -21.81 34.84 -27.10
C ALA A 602 -22.21 33.46 -26.54
N ARG A 603 -23.30 33.36 -25.77
CA ARG A 603 -23.80 32.07 -25.26
C ARG A 603 -24.33 31.19 -26.38
N TYR A 604 -25.11 31.75 -27.31
CA TYR A 604 -25.57 31.04 -28.50
C TYR A 604 -24.38 30.50 -29.31
N LYS A 605 -23.40 31.35 -29.64
CA LYS A 605 -22.21 30.96 -30.42
C LYS A 605 -21.44 29.83 -29.72
N ARG A 606 -21.15 29.96 -28.43
CA ARG A 606 -20.48 28.92 -27.61
C ARG A 606 -21.23 27.59 -27.64
N ASP A 607 -22.52 27.61 -27.33
CA ASP A 607 -23.32 26.38 -27.20
C ASP A 607 -23.51 25.70 -28.57
N HIS A 608 -23.56 26.48 -29.65
CA HIS A 608 -23.66 25.99 -31.03
C HIS A 608 -22.40 25.24 -31.47
N GLU A 609 -21.20 25.76 -31.17
CA GLU A 609 -19.95 25.05 -31.46
C GLU A 609 -19.87 23.69 -30.76
N TYR A 610 -20.26 23.66 -29.48
CA TYR A 610 -20.35 22.41 -28.72
C TYR A 610 -21.41 21.45 -29.30
N ALA A 611 -22.58 21.96 -29.69
CA ALA A 611 -23.62 21.17 -30.36
C ALA A 611 -23.13 20.58 -31.69
N LYS A 612 -22.49 21.37 -32.56
CA LYS A 612 -21.90 20.89 -33.83
C LYS A 612 -20.90 19.75 -33.58
N LYS A 613 -20.09 19.84 -32.52
CA LYS A 613 -19.15 18.76 -32.21
C LYS A 613 -19.86 17.50 -31.69
N LEU A 614 -20.90 17.63 -30.86
CA LEU A 614 -21.73 16.49 -30.46
C LEU A 614 -22.42 15.82 -31.66
N ARG A 615 -22.94 16.59 -32.63
CA ARG A 615 -23.42 16.08 -33.93
C ARG A 615 -22.33 15.31 -34.67
N SER A 616 -21.10 15.83 -34.74
CA SER A 616 -19.96 15.16 -35.38
C SER A 616 -19.57 13.84 -34.70
N LEU A 617 -19.73 13.73 -33.37
CA LEU A 617 -19.43 12.50 -32.63
C LEU A 617 -20.52 11.42 -32.76
N THR A 618 -21.78 11.84 -32.78
CA THR A 618 -22.96 10.95 -32.73
C THR A 618 -23.58 10.64 -34.09
N GLY A 619 -23.36 11.50 -35.09
CA GLY A 619 -24.12 11.53 -36.34
C GLY A 619 -25.52 12.15 -36.21
N TYR A 620 -25.92 12.64 -35.02
CA TYR A 620 -27.29 13.07 -34.76
C TYR A 620 -27.58 14.48 -35.28
N ARG A 621 -28.81 14.73 -35.71
CA ARG A 621 -29.22 16.03 -36.28
C ARG A 621 -29.47 17.05 -35.16
N LEU A 622 -28.93 18.25 -35.30
CA LEU A 622 -29.27 19.35 -34.40
C LEU A 622 -30.71 19.84 -34.65
N VAL A 623 -31.45 20.04 -33.58
CA VAL A 623 -32.74 20.74 -33.63
C VAL A 623 -32.49 22.23 -33.43
N TYR A 624 -32.99 23.03 -34.37
CA TYR A 624 -33.08 24.47 -34.25
C TYR A 624 -34.55 24.80 -33.96
N PRO A 625 -34.87 25.47 -32.83
CA PRO A 625 -36.25 25.87 -32.52
C PRO A 625 -36.84 26.75 -33.63
N LYS A 626 -38.09 26.46 -34.04
CA LYS A 626 -38.90 27.36 -34.87
C LYS A 626 -39.84 28.12 -33.93
N GLY A 627 -39.75 29.45 -33.91
CA GLY A 627 -40.49 30.27 -32.95
C GLY A 627 -40.04 30.06 -31.50
N VAL A 628 -40.92 30.34 -30.53
CA VAL A 628 -40.63 30.18 -29.11
C VAL A 628 -40.71 28.69 -28.70
N PRO A 629 -39.61 28.06 -28.26
CA PRO A 629 -39.64 26.66 -27.81
C PRO A 629 -40.51 26.47 -26.56
N SER A 630 -41.22 25.34 -26.50
CA SER A 630 -41.86 24.87 -25.26
C SER A 630 -40.78 24.63 -24.21
N GLY A 631 -40.89 25.27 -23.05
CA GLY A 631 -40.01 25.01 -21.92
C GLY A 631 -40.45 23.82 -21.06
N GLY A 632 -39.91 23.78 -19.84
CA GLY A 632 -40.18 22.81 -18.79
C GLY A 632 -39.14 21.70 -18.65
N GLY A 633 -38.23 21.58 -19.62
CA GLY A 633 -37.19 20.55 -19.62
C GLY A 633 -35.98 20.92 -18.77
N PHE A 634 -35.20 19.92 -18.39
CA PHE A 634 -33.95 20.12 -17.65
C PHE A 634 -32.98 21.05 -18.43
N THR A 635 -32.79 20.77 -19.72
CA THR A 635 -31.88 21.50 -20.60
C THR A 635 -32.25 22.98 -20.70
N ASP A 636 -33.54 23.27 -20.85
CA ASP A 636 -34.10 24.63 -20.93
C ASP A 636 -33.73 25.45 -19.68
N TRP A 637 -33.94 24.85 -18.51
CA TRP A 637 -33.63 25.42 -17.21
C TRP A 637 -32.12 25.56 -17.00
N PHE A 638 -31.31 24.58 -17.40
CA PHE A 638 -29.86 24.66 -17.26
C PHE A 638 -29.28 25.82 -18.09
N ILE A 639 -29.72 25.96 -19.35
CA ILE A 639 -29.32 27.05 -20.25
C ILE A 639 -29.72 28.43 -19.70
N GLN A 640 -30.92 28.56 -19.11
CA GLN A 640 -31.38 29.83 -18.54
C GLN A 640 -30.78 30.14 -17.17
N ALA A 641 -30.96 29.25 -16.19
CA ALA A 641 -30.58 29.49 -14.79
C ALA A 641 -29.07 29.42 -14.57
N LYS A 642 -28.36 28.51 -15.23
CA LYS A 642 -26.90 28.34 -15.09
C LYS A 642 -26.10 29.08 -16.18
N LYS A 643 -26.75 29.55 -17.25
CA LYS A 643 -26.11 30.24 -18.40
C LYS A 643 -24.98 29.43 -19.06
N ARG A 644 -25.00 28.11 -18.89
CA ARG A 644 -23.97 27.12 -19.27
C ARG A 644 -24.50 26.15 -20.34
N PRO A 645 -23.63 25.47 -21.12
CA PRO A 645 -24.06 24.59 -22.21
C PRO A 645 -24.83 23.36 -21.68
N GLY A 646 -26.07 23.21 -22.13
CA GLY A 646 -26.92 22.04 -21.84
C GLY A 646 -27.41 21.39 -23.14
N PHE A 647 -27.54 20.05 -23.14
CA PHE A 647 -27.93 19.29 -24.33
C PHE A 647 -28.94 18.19 -23.98
N THR A 648 -30.04 18.09 -24.72
CA THR A 648 -30.92 16.91 -24.72
C THR A 648 -30.52 16.03 -25.90
N ILE A 649 -30.16 14.77 -25.66
CA ILE A 649 -29.76 13.83 -26.72
C ILE A 649 -30.77 12.68 -26.77
N GLU A 650 -31.48 12.57 -27.90
CA GLU A 650 -32.47 11.53 -28.18
C GLU A 650 -31.82 10.34 -28.90
N ILE A 651 -31.54 9.26 -28.18
CA ILE A 651 -30.89 8.05 -28.75
C ILE A 651 -31.86 7.19 -29.56
N CYS A 652 -31.32 6.29 -30.38
CA CYS A 652 -32.06 5.37 -31.27
C CYS A 652 -32.89 6.06 -32.38
N LYS A 653 -33.28 5.28 -33.40
CA LYS A 653 -34.34 5.70 -34.34
C LYS A 653 -35.64 5.95 -33.57
N TYR A 654 -36.50 6.82 -34.12
CA TYR A 654 -37.80 7.11 -33.51
C TYR A 654 -38.63 5.84 -33.31
N VAL A 655 -38.96 5.55 -32.06
CA VAL A 655 -40.02 4.62 -31.65
C VAL A 655 -41.21 5.43 -31.13
N TYR A 656 -42.41 4.84 -31.24
CA TYR A 656 -43.65 5.47 -30.83
C TYR A 656 -43.77 5.56 -29.29
N GLU A 657 -44.97 5.42 -28.72
CA GLU A 657 -45.16 5.39 -27.27
C GLU A 657 -44.71 4.05 -26.64
N THR A 658 -43.41 3.76 -26.70
CA THR A 658 -42.80 2.56 -26.10
C THR A 658 -41.29 2.79 -25.88
N ASN A 659 -40.61 1.81 -25.28
CA ASN A 659 -39.15 1.79 -25.16
C ASN A 659 -38.48 1.32 -26.48
N PRO A 660 -37.28 1.81 -26.82
CA PRO A 660 -36.45 1.18 -27.85
C PRO A 660 -36.10 -0.27 -27.47
N PRO A 661 -35.92 -1.19 -28.44
CA PRO A 661 -35.49 -2.55 -28.15
C PRO A 661 -34.00 -2.57 -27.74
N VAL A 662 -33.64 -3.54 -26.89
CA VAL A 662 -32.27 -3.70 -26.35
C VAL A 662 -31.22 -3.92 -27.45
N SER A 663 -31.61 -4.49 -28.59
CA SER A 663 -30.76 -4.69 -29.76
C SER A 663 -30.16 -3.39 -30.31
N GLU A 664 -30.84 -2.25 -30.16
CA GLU A 664 -30.30 -0.94 -30.56
C GLU A 664 -29.04 -0.55 -29.77
N PHE A 665 -28.79 -1.13 -28.59
CA PHE A 665 -27.69 -0.72 -27.72
C PHE A 665 -26.32 -0.73 -28.41
N LYS A 666 -26.07 -1.69 -29.32
CA LYS A 666 -24.82 -1.76 -30.09
C LYS A 666 -24.59 -0.49 -30.92
N HIS A 667 -25.65 0.06 -31.51
CA HIS A 667 -25.59 1.31 -32.28
C HIS A 667 -25.49 2.52 -31.34
N VAL A 668 -26.33 2.58 -30.30
CA VAL A 668 -26.32 3.64 -29.29
C VAL A 668 -24.93 3.83 -28.70
N TRP A 669 -24.26 2.74 -28.30
CA TRP A 669 -22.90 2.78 -27.76
C TRP A 669 -21.89 3.32 -28.78
N LYS A 670 -21.89 2.78 -30.01
CA LYS A 670 -20.98 3.24 -31.08
C LYS A 670 -21.08 4.74 -31.31
N GLU A 671 -22.31 5.26 -31.31
CA GLU A 671 -22.64 6.67 -31.54
C GLU A 671 -22.32 7.57 -30.33
N ASN A 672 -22.47 7.08 -29.09
CA ASN A 672 -22.41 7.92 -27.89
C ASN A 672 -21.15 7.74 -27.03
N GLN A 673 -20.33 6.71 -27.26
CA GLN A 673 -19.15 6.38 -26.42
C GLN A 673 -18.19 7.55 -26.15
N ALA A 674 -18.11 8.55 -27.03
CA ALA A 674 -17.22 9.71 -26.87
C ALA A 674 -17.86 10.92 -26.16
N VAL A 675 -19.19 10.94 -26.01
CA VAL A 675 -19.94 12.14 -25.56
C VAL A 675 -19.54 12.56 -24.15
N GLY A 676 -19.53 11.64 -23.18
CA GLY A 676 -19.22 12.00 -21.80
C GLY A 676 -17.79 12.51 -21.62
N LEU A 677 -16.83 11.91 -22.32
CA LEU A 677 -15.42 12.35 -22.33
C LEU A 677 -15.25 13.72 -22.99
N TYR A 678 -16.00 14.00 -24.06
CA TYR A 678 -16.02 15.30 -24.70
C TYR A 678 -16.53 16.39 -23.74
N VAL A 679 -17.69 16.17 -23.13
CA VAL A 679 -18.31 17.10 -22.19
C VAL A 679 -17.42 17.33 -20.97
N ALA A 680 -16.81 16.28 -20.41
CA ALA A 680 -15.84 16.39 -19.32
C ALA A 680 -14.61 17.22 -19.70
N ARG A 681 -14.05 17.00 -20.90
CA ARG A 681 -12.87 17.75 -21.39
C ARG A 681 -13.17 19.22 -21.58
N GLU A 682 -14.33 19.57 -22.16
CA GLU A 682 -14.71 20.97 -22.34
C GLU A 682 -15.09 21.63 -21.00
N SER A 683 -15.70 20.89 -20.07
CA SER A 683 -15.93 21.35 -18.69
C SER A 683 -14.61 21.73 -17.99
N ALA A 684 -13.57 20.90 -18.10
CA ALA A 684 -12.23 21.20 -17.60
C ALA A 684 -11.54 22.42 -18.25
N LYS A 685 -11.99 22.87 -19.43
CA LYS A 685 -11.53 24.13 -20.04
C LYS A 685 -12.34 25.33 -19.58
N LEU A 686 -13.66 25.15 -19.40
CA LEU A 686 -14.55 26.19 -18.91
C LEU A 686 -14.22 26.57 -17.46
N ALA A 687 -13.87 25.59 -16.61
CA ALA A 687 -13.47 25.80 -15.22
C ALA A 687 -12.08 26.47 -15.02
N LYS A 688 -11.35 26.75 -16.12
CA LYS A 688 -10.05 27.45 -16.11
C LYS A 688 -10.18 28.92 -16.56
N LYS A 689 -11.39 29.37 -16.85
CA LYS A 689 -11.75 30.74 -17.23
C LYS A 689 -12.64 31.35 -16.15
#